data_AF-A0AAD3TS64-F1
#
_entry.id   AF-A0AAD3TS64-F1
#
_cell.length_a   1.000
_cell.length_b   1.000
_cell.length_c   1.000
_cell.angle_alpha   90.00
_cell.angle_beta   90.00
_cell.angle_gamma   90.00
#
_symmetry.space_group_name_H-M   'P 1'
#
loop_
_entity.id
_entity.type
_entity.pdbx_description
1 polymer ?
#
loop_
_entity_poly.entity_id
_entity_poly.type
_entity_poly.pdbx_seq_one_letter_code
_entity_poly.pdbx_strand_id
1 'polypeptide(L)'
;MVYAPQRRHAVASMSTTLQALALVQHFYAPNMLVLLCRVFSLIHIRAPPVIQPTRSLFSLWFLVATTNLAAVFFHVVGYGEGGYDTKGLILDFVGQSNPASMVRVLLLDLVIFLLQLVTLIVCYVVNYSPTLPKTDVFPYDDLLLPPEAPARAVAEDDLDIESGDQLRQRRHGKGPRYRSIASDHPVPWAEDDGEDLPGRSTSRSPVRASTPIRRGRSGVPLVFNIPLAHTLSLIFRLPGPSPMRVASGGTPLTTPPTSPRGVQDELALLTAAVTQAAHTNRASHAMSIALPITPVPFFNLAAPATFQGIEVEWILDPAAPPKFDGSSDIETISAKLEANSPRDGPALPELPAKLDRETPFAEVAKILDALDDYLAYRTYFGGVQVGYNDALIWGLIRSNKSAAGSVKIPGRPHLARWYTQFETQDLPKNIAESFNKARSDMDKGKKVKRQEVIEAVLPNAVEGKVVVRFAPEPSGYLHIGHLKAAILNRFFADKYKGKYILRFDDTNPSKEEGEFEDAIKEDLAMIEVEFDKVVHTSDHFDKIREHTIRLIKQGDAFMDNTDAETVKEQRRAVIPSKNRGLSIEENLKLFQDMCDGKAPEWSLRAKIDYEHKNGVMRDPVIYRAVEGSHHITGTKYKAYPMYDLACPVIDHIDGVTHALRANEYAARHEQYEWFIKKLGFPHIEIFDFSRIDFVYTVLSKRKLKYLVEQGVVSGWADPRFPTVRGIRSRGMTVKGLKEYIIGQGASQQLLLLEWDGIWTVNKRVIDPIAPRYWAIAEEKMVPVKVEGRDTDAETVEKRPLHKKNPEVGEKDLVFSSNLIIEQEDAKSFGENEEITAMDWGNAYVTDKKVNTAGDVEAVTLKLHLEGDFKKTSKKVTWLAAPTKEHPLVPVVLIEYDYLITKKKMEEADDLSSIVNPKTEYRTPALASAEVANLKKWDIIQFERKGFYISQGTKDAEGRMEFGFIPDGRLATITLKATPAAETPKVAGASKGSWGKPGAKKAAAPTPVQDGVKVNLSEASTGFEIPVKVDMFESPRIYGKEAVKTEPKVDMFTSKPIYDN
;
A
#
# COMPACT_ATOMS: atom_id res chain seq x y z
N MET A 1 -35.96 22.97 31.71
CA MET A 1 -36.64 21.66 31.51
C MET A 1 -37.91 21.96 30.72
N VAL A 2 -38.31 21.26 29.65
CA VAL A 2 -37.79 20.03 28.99
C VAL A 2 -37.41 20.38 27.51
N TYR A 3 -37.29 19.41 26.58
CA TYR A 3 -37.13 19.57 25.12
C TYR A 3 -35.74 19.90 24.50
N ALA A 4 -34.63 19.66 25.21
CA ALA A 4 -33.29 19.68 24.58
C ALA A 4 -32.90 18.40 23.78
N PRO A 5 -33.17 17.16 24.24
CA PRO A 5 -32.55 15.96 23.61
C PRO A 5 -33.06 15.61 22.21
N GLN A 6 -34.37 15.78 21.96
CA GLN A 6 -35.02 15.21 20.77
C GLN A 6 -34.57 15.83 19.43
N ARG A 7 -34.18 17.11 19.40
CA ARG A 7 -33.68 17.74 18.17
C ARG A 7 -32.36 17.14 17.67
N ARG A 8 -31.45 16.73 18.56
CA ARG A 8 -30.18 16.11 18.15
C ARG A 8 -30.39 14.74 17.50
N HIS A 9 -31.30 13.91 18.04
CA HIS A 9 -31.64 12.64 17.41
C HIS A 9 -32.39 12.78 16.09
N ALA A 10 -33.29 13.77 15.96
CA ALA A 10 -33.98 14.03 14.69
C ALA A 10 -33.00 14.45 13.57
N VAL A 11 -32.08 15.38 13.87
CA VAL A 11 -31.07 15.85 12.89
C VAL A 11 -30.05 14.76 12.57
N ALA A 12 -29.58 13.98 13.56
CA ALA A 12 -28.70 12.85 13.31
C ALA A 12 -29.38 11.78 12.43
N SER A 13 -30.65 11.44 12.72
CA SER A 13 -31.44 10.50 11.93
C SER A 13 -31.61 10.96 10.47
N MET A 14 -31.97 12.23 10.25
CA MET A 14 -32.04 12.80 8.90
C MET A 14 -30.67 12.75 8.19
N SER A 15 -29.57 13.04 8.90
CA SER A 15 -28.22 12.98 8.34
C SER A 15 -27.86 11.55 7.88
N THR A 16 -28.07 10.53 8.72
CA THR A 16 -27.87 9.13 8.32
C THR A 16 -28.81 8.68 7.21
N THR A 17 -30.04 9.21 7.16
CA THR A 17 -31.01 8.87 6.10
C THR A 17 -30.59 9.49 4.76
N LEU A 18 -30.10 10.74 4.74
CA LEU A 18 -29.51 11.35 3.54
C LEU A 18 -28.22 10.65 3.11
N GLN A 19 -27.35 10.26 4.04
CA GLN A 19 -26.13 9.50 3.74
C GLN A 19 -26.46 8.13 3.12
N ALA A 20 -27.48 7.43 3.63
CA ALA A 20 -27.96 6.17 3.05
C ALA A 20 -28.56 6.39 1.66
N LEU A 21 -29.37 7.44 1.45
CA LEU A 21 -29.90 7.82 0.13
C LEU A 21 -28.79 8.15 -0.86
N ALA A 22 -27.75 8.90 -0.46
CA ALA A 22 -26.61 9.22 -1.29
C ALA A 22 -25.77 7.98 -1.64
N LEU A 23 -25.55 7.06 -0.69
CA LEU A 23 -24.89 5.77 -0.94
C LEU A 23 -25.67 4.90 -1.93
N VAL A 24 -27.00 4.81 -1.77
CA VAL A 24 -27.87 4.13 -2.73
C VAL A 24 -27.80 4.81 -4.10
N GLN A 25 -27.85 6.15 -4.16
CA GLN A 25 -27.76 6.89 -5.41
C GLN A 25 -26.41 6.68 -6.12
N HIS A 26 -25.29 6.59 -5.41
CA HIS A 26 -23.97 6.40 -6.03
C HIS A 26 -23.73 4.94 -6.50
N PHE A 27 -24.09 3.92 -5.70
CA PHE A 27 -23.85 2.52 -6.06
C PHE A 27 -24.95 1.89 -6.93
N TYR A 28 -26.21 2.30 -6.72
CA TYR A 28 -27.33 1.71 -7.44
C TYR A 28 -27.77 2.53 -8.66
N ALA A 29 -27.59 3.85 -8.78
CA ALA A 29 -28.16 4.57 -9.93
C ALA A 29 -27.72 4.03 -11.32
N PRO A 30 -26.44 3.68 -11.59
CA PRO A 30 -26.06 3.11 -12.87
C PRO A 30 -26.68 1.72 -13.09
N ASN A 31 -26.65 0.88 -12.05
CA ASN A 31 -27.13 -0.51 -12.11
C ASN A 31 -28.67 -0.58 -12.15
N MET A 32 -29.37 0.30 -11.45
CA MET A 32 -30.82 0.48 -11.49
C MET A 32 -31.27 1.14 -12.79
N LEU A 33 -30.49 2.03 -13.39
CA LEU A 33 -30.82 2.55 -14.73
C LEU A 33 -30.71 1.43 -15.77
N VAL A 34 -29.65 0.62 -15.74
CA VAL A 34 -29.50 -0.57 -16.59
C VAL A 34 -30.59 -1.61 -16.29
N LEU A 35 -30.93 -1.85 -15.02
CA LEU A 35 -31.98 -2.78 -14.62
C LEU A 35 -33.36 -2.27 -15.05
N LEU A 36 -33.68 -0.98 -14.88
CA LEU A 36 -34.92 -0.36 -15.35
C LEU A 36 -35.00 -0.37 -16.88
N CYS A 37 -33.92 -0.07 -17.60
CA CYS A 37 -33.91 -0.22 -19.06
C CYS A 37 -34.16 -1.67 -19.48
N ARG A 38 -33.56 -2.66 -18.81
CA ARG A 38 -33.84 -4.08 -19.05
C ARG A 38 -35.28 -4.47 -18.69
N VAL A 39 -35.80 -4.00 -17.56
CA VAL A 39 -37.18 -4.26 -17.11
C VAL A 39 -38.19 -3.59 -18.03
N PHE A 40 -37.96 -2.37 -18.52
CA PHE A 40 -38.80 -1.74 -19.53
C PHE A 40 -38.68 -2.39 -20.92
N SER A 41 -37.55 -3.04 -21.25
CA SER A 41 -37.46 -3.90 -22.46
C SER A 41 -38.11 -5.29 -22.30
N LEU A 42 -38.35 -5.76 -21.06
CA LEU A 42 -38.96 -7.06 -20.77
C LEU A 42 -40.45 -6.97 -20.42
N ILE A 43 -40.91 -5.83 -19.89
CA ILE A 43 -42.30 -5.60 -19.50
C ILE A 43 -43.04 -4.83 -20.60
N HIS A 44 -43.67 -5.57 -21.50
CA HIS A 44 -44.71 -5.05 -22.40
C HIS A 44 -46.00 -4.72 -21.64
N ILE A 45 -46.00 -3.66 -20.84
CA ILE A 45 -47.25 -3.04 -20.36
C ILE A 45 -47.95 -2.36 -21.55
N ARG A 46 -49.04 -2.99 -22.01
CA ARG A 46 -50.07 -2.33 -22.83
C ARG A 46 -50.86 -1.35 -21.96
N ALA A 47 -50.29 -0.18 -21.69
CA ALA A 47 -51.02 0.93 -21.06
C ALA A 47 -51.98 1.58 -22.07
N PRO A 48 -53.24 1.89 -21.70
CA PRO A 48 -54.14 2.70 -22.53
C PRO A 48 -53.59 4.12 -22.79
N PRO A 49 -54.02 4.81 -23.87
CA PRO A 49 -53.39 6.03 -24.38
C PRO A 49 -53.77 7.31 -23.61
N VAL A 50 -53.63 7.30 -22.27
CA VAL A 50 -54.11 8.37 -21.36
C VAL A 50 -52.96 9.11 -20.64
N ILE A 51 -51.73 8.58 -20.69
CA ILE A 51 -50.55 9.21 -20.06
C ILE A 51 -49.51 9.57 -21.14
N GLN A 52 -49.33 10.86 -21.40
CA GLN A 52 -48.24 11.32 -22.28
C GLN A 52 -46.87 11.14 -21.58
N PRO A 53 -45.86 10.54 -22.25
CA PRO A 53 -44.55 10.26 -21.64
C PRO A 53 -43.69 11.52 -21.39
N THR A 54 -44.08 12.66 -21.96
CA THR A 54 -43.40 13.96 -21.78
C THR A 54 -43.33 14.38 -20.30
N ARG A 55 -44.38 14.13 -19.51
CA ARG A 55 -44.41 14.52 -18.09
C ARG A 55 -43.57 13.65 -17.17
N SER A 56 -43.41 12.36 -17.44
CA SER A 56 -42.57 11.48 -16.62
C SER A 56 -41.07 11.67 -16.91
N LEU A 57 -40.68 11.83 -18.18
CA LEU A 57 -39.28 12.10 -18.53
C LEU A 57 -38.83 13.50 -18.07
N PHE A 58 -39.68 14.52 -18.21
CA PHE A 58 -39.34 15.86 -17.74
C PHE A 58 -39.30 15.95 -16.20
N SER A 59 -40.20 15.25 -15.48
CA SER A 59 -40.13 15.21 -14.01
C SER A 59 -38.93 14.39 -13.49
N LEU A 60 -38.55 13.29 -14.16
CA LEU A 60 -37.35 12.52 -13.84
C LEU A 60 -36.08 13.36 -14.07
N TRP A 61 -35.97 14.06 -15.21
CA TRP A 61 -34.88 14.99 -15.47
C TRP A 61 -34.84 16.14 -14.45
N PHE A 62 -35.99 16.75 -14.14
CA PHE A 62 -36.08 17.81 -13.13
C PHE A 62 -35.68 17.33 -11.73
N LEU A 63 -36.01 16.09 -11.36
CA LEU A 63 -35.60 15.47 -10.10
C LEU A 63 -34.07 15.25 -10.04
N VAL A 64 -33.45 14.77 -11.12
CA VAL A 64 -31.99 14.60 -11.21
C VAL A 64 -31.28 15.97 -11.22
N ALA A 65 -31.79 16.94 -11.99
CA ALA A 65 -31.23 18.28 -12.04
C ALA A 65 -31.33 19.00 -10.68
N THR A 66 -32.47 18.91 -9.99
CA THR A 66 -32.65 19.55 -8.66
C THR A 66 -31.88 18.84 -7.55
N THR A 67 -31.73 17.51 -7.59
CA THR A 67 -30.87 16.79 -6.62
C THR A 67 -29.39 17.10 -6.82
N ASN A 68 -28.91 17.21 -8.07
CA ASN A 68 -27.55 17.68 -8.36
C ASN A 68 -27.34 19.15 -7.94
N LEU A 69 -28.32 20.03 -8.19
CA LEU A 69 -28.26 21.42 -7.74
C LEU A 69 -28.25 21.52 -6.21
N ALA A 70 -29.01 20.67 -5.52
CA ALA A 70 -29.00 20.57 -4.06
C ALA A 70 -27.67 20.05 -3.52
N ALA A 71 -27.04 19.07 -4.16
CA ALA A 71 -25.70 18.61 -3.80
C ALA A 71 -24.67 19.74 -3.89
N VAL A 72 -24.66 20.48 -5.01
CA VAL A 72 -23.81 21.68 -5.17
C VAL A 72 -24.11 22.73 -4.10
N PHE A 73 -25.39 23.00 -3.81
CA PHE A 73 -25.80 23.93 -2.76
C PHE A 73 -25.31 23.50 -1.37
N PHE A 74 -25.44 22.23 -0.99
CA PHE A 74 -24.95 21.74 0.31
C PHE A 74 -23.42 21.73 0.39
N HIS A 75 -22.69 21.47 -0.71
CA HIS A 75 -21.23 21.65 -0.76
C HIS A 75 -20.81 23.11 -0.58
N VAL A 76 -21.58 24.07 -1.11
CA VAL A 76 -21.33 25.51 -0.92
C VAL A 76 -21.72 25.98 0.50
N VAL A 77 -22.84 25.51 1.05
CA VAL A 77 -23.29 25.87 2.41
C VAL A 77 -22.37 25.27 3.49
N GLY A 78 -21.86 24.05 3.29
CA GLY A 78 -20.84 23.44 4.15
C GLY A 78 -19.51 24.20 4.18
N TYR A 79 -19.30 25.16 3.28
CA TYR A 79 -18.16 26.08 3.27
C TYR A 79 -18.46 27.42 4.00
N GLY A 80 -19.72 27.66 4.40
CA GLY A 80 -20.17 28.93 4.97
C GLY A 80 -20.30 28.95 6.51
N GLU A 81 -20.59 27.82 7.15
CA GLU A 81 -20.76 27.74 8.61
C GLU A 81 -19.42 27.54 9.35
N GLY A 82 -18.69 28.65 9.50
CA GLY A 82 -17.46 28.67 10.28
C GLY A 82 -17.69 28.50 11.79
N GLY A 83 -17.53 27.27 12.29
CA GLY A 83 -17.17 27.01 13.69
C GLY A 83 -18.16 26.22 14.54
N TYR A 84 -18.07 24.88 14.48
CA TYR A 84 -18.16 23.99 15.66
C TYR A 84 -17.22 22.79 15.46
N ASP A 85 -16.61 22.29 16.54
CA ASP A 85 -15.56 21.26 16.48
C ASP A 85 -16.15 19.84 16.29
N THR A 86 -16.47 19.49 15.04
CA THR A 86 -16.73 18.11 14.62
C THR A 86 -15.93 17.79 13.36
N LYS A 87 -14.88 16.97 13.52
CA LYS A 87 -14.00 16.54 12.41
C LYS A 87 -14.82 15.86 11.30
N GLY A 88 -14.57 16.25 10.06
CA GLY A 88 -15.43 15.96 8.90
C GLY A 88 -15.39 14.50 8.44
N LEU A 89 -16.21 13.65 9.09
CA LEU A 89 -16.29 12.19 8.86
C LEU A 89 -16.70 11.73 7.44
N ILE A 90 -16.88 12.64 6.49
CA ILE A 90 -17.30 12.35 5.11
C ILE A 90 -16.11 12.30 4.14
N LEU A 91 -15.01 13.03 4.39
CA LEU A 91 -13.84 13.00 3.48
C LEU A 91 -12.91 11.80 3.69
N ASP A 92 -12.90 11.18 4.89
CA ASP A 92 -12.02 10.04 5.19
C ASP A 92 -12.36 8.76 4.39
N PHE A 93 -13.53 8.70 3.72
CA PHE A 93 -13.95 7.53 2.95
C PHE A 93 -13.51 7.53 1.47
N VAL A 94 -13.07 8.68 0.94
CA VAL A 94 -12.44 8.79 -0.39
C VAL A 94 -11.17 9.61 -0.24
N GLY A 95 -10.08 8.94 0.19
CA GLY A 95 -8.86 9.56 0.69
C GLY A 95 -8.03 10.35 -0.32
N GLN A 96 -8.50 11.54 -0.71
CA GLN A 96 -7.70 12.62 -1.30
C GLN A 96 -8.15 13.99 -0.78
N SER A 97 -7.54 14.42 0.32
CA SER A 97 -7.62 15.77 0.89
C SER A 97 -6.88 16.82 0.04
N ASN A 98 -7.23 16.92 -1.24
CA ASN A 98 -6.60 17.82 -2.21
C ASN A 98 -7.69 18.62 -2.95
N PRO A 99 -7.67 19.96 -2.98
CA PRO A 99 -8.68 20.74 -3.70
C PRO A 99 -8.79 20.38 -5.20
N ALA A 100 -7.73 19.87 -5.82
CA ALA A 100 -7.77 19.36 -7.19
C ALA A 100 -8.62 18.09 -7.38
N SER A 101 -8.91 17.31 -6.31
CA SER A 101 -9.85 16.19 -6.38
C SER A 101 -11.30 16.71 -6.48
N MET A 102 -11.68 17.70 -5.67
CA MET A 102 -12.99 18.37 -5.79
C MET A 102 -13.16 19.06 -7.15
N VAL A 103 -12.14 19.75 -7.67
CA VAL A 103 -12.21 20.33 -9.03
C VAL A 103 -12.45 19.26 -10.10
N ARG A 104 -11.86 18.06 -9.96
CA ARG A 104 -12.12 16.94 -10.87
C ARG A 104 -13.52 16.36 -10.74
N VAL A 105 -14.07 16.25 -9.51
CA VAL A 105 -15.45 15.80 -9.29
C VAL A 105 -16.44 16.81 -9.88
N LEU A 106 -16.28 18.11 -9.60
CA LEU A 106 -17.13 19.16 -10.14
C LEU A 106 -17.04 19.27 -11.68
N LEU A 107 -15.86 19.02 -12.26
CA LEU A 107 -15.71 18.90 -13.72
C LEU A 107 -16.41 17.65 -14.28
N LEU A 108 -16.36 16.52 -13.57
CA LEU A 108 -17.06 15.29 -13.97
C LEU A 108 -18.59 15.49 -13.93
N ASP A 109 -19.11 16.07 -12.86
CA ASP A 109 -20.54 16.39 -12.72
C ASP A 109 -21.00 17.41 -13.78
N LEU A 110 -20.17 18.42 -14.09
CA LEU A 110 -20.43 19.37 -15.17
C LEU A 110 -20.45 18.69 -16.55
N VAL A 111 -19.52 17.75 -16.81
CA VAL A 111 -19.50 16.96 -18.06
C VAL A 111 -20.72 16.03 -18.15
N ILE A 112 -21.13 15.40 -17.06
CA ILE A 112 -22.34 14.56 -16.99
C ILE A 112 -23.59 15.42 -17.24
N PHE A 113 -23.68 16.60 -16.63
CA PHE A 113 -24.78 17.56 -16.88
C PHE A 113 -24.82 18.03 -18.34
N LEU A 114 -23.66 18.36 -18.94
CA LEU A 114 -23.57 18.75 -20.35
C LEU A 114 -23.96 17.60 -21.30
N LEU A 115 -23.55 16.36 -21.00
CA LEU A 115 -23.99 15.18 -21.75
C LEU A 115 -25.51 14.99 -21.66
N GLN A 116 -26.09 15.08 -20.47
CA GLN A 116 -27.54 15.02 -20.26
C GLN A 116 -28.29 16.13 -21.01
N LEU A 117 -27.75 17.35 -21.03
CA LEU A 117 -28.30 18.48 -21.76
C LEU A 117 -28.25 18.26 -23.28
N VAL A 118 -27.13 17.75 -23.81
CA VAL A 118 -27.00 17.38 -25.24
C VAL A 118 -27.96 16.26 -25.60
N THR A 119 -28.11 15.22 -24.77
CA THR A 119 -29.11 14.16 -24.98
C THR A 119 -30.53 14.74 -24.99
N LEU A 120 -30.87 15.65 -24.08
CA LEU A 120 -32.18 16.32 -24.05
C LEU A 120 -32.43 17.13 -25.34
N ILE A 121 -31.44 17.88 -25.81
CA ILE A 121 -31.51 18.66 -27.07
C ILE A 121 -31.68 17.73 -28.27
N VAL A 122 -30.90 16.64 -28.35
CA VAL A 122 -31.03 15.65 -29.43
C VAL A 122 -32.41 14.98 -29.40
N CYS A 123 -32.90 14.55 -28.24
CA CYS A 123 -34.25 14.00 -28.11
C CYS A 123 -35.34 15.02 -28.46
N TYR A 124 -35.15 16.31 -28.16
CA TYR A 124 -36.09 17.37 -28.56
C TYR A 124 -36.07 17.58 -30.08
N VAL A 125 -34.89 17.74 -30.69
CA VAL A 125 -34.73 17.94 -32.13
C VAL A 125 -35.24 16.73 -32.93
N VAL A 126 -34.98 15.50 -32.49
CA VAL A 126 -35.46 14.28 -33.18
C VAL A 126 -36.98 14.13 -33.10
N ASN A 127 -37.62 14.54 -31.99
CA ASN A 127 -39.08 14.43 -31.84
C ASN A 127 -39.87 15.64 -32.40
N TYR A 128 -39.25 16.82 -32.52
CA TYR A 128 -39.94 18.07 -32.87
C TYR A 128 -39.36 18.83 -34.08
N SER A 129 -38.28 18.38 -34.71
CA SER A 129 -37.81 18.99 -35.96
C SER A 129 -38.67 18.54 -37.16
N PRO A 130 -39.30 19.45 -37.92
CA PRO A 130 -40.10 19.11 -39.09
C PRO A 130 -39.25 18.76 -40.33
N THR A 131 -37.92 18.79 -40.25
CA THR A 131 -37.00 18.65 -41.40
C THR A 131 -36.17 17.38 -41.42
N LEU A 132 -36.29 16.50 -40.42
CA LEU A 132 -35.60 15.20 -40.41
C LEU A 132 -36.40 14.15 -41.21
N PRO A 133 -35.81 13.50 -42.23
CA PRO A 133 -36.51 12.50 -43.02
C PRO A 133 -36.75 11.23 -42.20
N LYS A 134 -38.01 10.77 -42.16
CA LYS A 134 -38.36 9.43 -41.69
C LYS A 134 -38.11 8.46 -42.85
N THR A 135 -37.33 7.40 -42.61
CA THR A 135 -36.91 6.44 -43.65
C THR A 135 -37.20 5.02 -43.22
N ASP A 136 -37.96 4.28 -44.03
CA ASP A 136 -38.57 2.98 -43.68
C ASP A 136 -37.60 1.78 -43.70
N VAL A 137 -36.31 2.01 -43.39
CA VAL A 137 -35.20 1.06 -43.64
C VAL A 137 -34.71 0.37 -42.34
N PHE A 138 -35.51 0.38 -41.28
CA PHE A 138 -35.25 -0.37 -40.03
C PHE A 138 -36.56 -0.94 -39.44
N PRO A 139 -36.93 -2.19 -39.77
CA PRO A 139 -38.00 -2.89 -39.07
C PRO A 139 -37.53 -3.28 -37.66
N TYR A 140 -38.39 -3.10 -36.65
CA TYR A 140 -38.10 -3.42 -35.25
C TYR A 140 -38.71 -4.75 -34.78
N ASP A 141 -39.38 -5.47 -35.68
CA ASP A 141 -40.27 -6.59 -35.31
C ASP A 141 -39.57 -7.97 -35.22
N ASP A 142 -38.39 -8.14 -35.83
CA ASP A 142 -37.66 -9.43 -35.96
C ASP A 142 -36.94 -9.94 -34.68
N LEU A 143 -37.30 -9.42 -33.50
CA LEU A 143 -36.70 -9.82 -32.21
C LEU A 143 -37.72 -10.28 -31.15
N LEU A 144 -39.00 -10.48 -31.52
CA LEU A 144 -40.06 -10.87 -30.59
C LEU A 144 -40.91 -12.05 -31.10
N LEU A 145 -40.44 -13.28 -30.86
CA LEU A 145 -41.28 -14.48 -30.87
C LEU A 145 -41.22 -15.21 -29.52
N PRO A 146 -42.34 -15.82 -29.06
CA PRO A 146 -42.49 -16.33 -27.70
C PRO A 146 -41.90 -17.75 -27.50
N PRO A 147 -41.70 -18.20 -26.24
CA PRO A 147 -41.32 -19.58 -25.94
C PRO A 147 -42.50 -20.55 -26.12
N GLU A 148 -42.26 -21.69 -26.78
CA GLU A 148 -43.25 -22.75 -26.99
C GLU A 148 -43.24 -23.86 -25.92
N ALA A 149 -44.41 -24.43 -25.64
CA ALA A 149 -44.62 -25.75 -25.03
C ALA A 149 -46.11 -26.17 -25.18
N PRO A 150 -46.48 -27.48 -25.21
CA PRO A 150 -45.66 -28.68 -25.45
C PRO A 150 -46.26 -29.72 -26.44
N ALA A 151 -45.37 -30.54 -27.02
CA ALA A 151 -45.52 -31.97 -27.36
C ALA A 151 -46.79 -32.54 -28.07
N ARG A 152 -46.60 -32.94 -29.33
CA ARG A 152 -47.03 -34.20 -30.00
C ARG A 152 -46.36 -34.23 -31.39
N ALA A 153 -46.17 -35.30 -32.16
CA ALA A 153 -46.18 -36.77 -32.06
C ALA A 153 -46.50 -37.28 -33.49
N VAL A 154 -45.59 -38.04 -34.10
CA VAL A 154 -45.76 -38.99 -35.23
C VAL A 154 -46.82 -38.70 -36.32
N ALA A 155 -46.35 -38.41 -37.53
CA ALA A 155 -46.83 -39.00 -38.79
C ALA A 155 -45.73 -38.86 -39.88
N GLU A 156 -45.32 -39.99 -40.46
CA GLU A 156 -45.47 -40.36 -41.89
C GLU A 156 -45.47 -39.19 -42.91
N ASP A 157 -44.47 -39.09 -43.81
CA ASP A 157 -44.35 -39.76 -45.13
C ASP A 157 -45.06 -38.92 -46.24
N ASP A 158 -44.61 -38.80 -47.51
CA ASP A 158 -43.50 -39.44 -48.25
C ASP A 158 -43.09 -38.58 -49.49
N LEU A 159 -42.17 -39.11 -50.33
CA LEU A 159 -41.99 -38.88 -51.79
C LEU A 159 -41.39 -37.55 -52.31
N ASP A 160 -40.16 -37.67 -52.84
CA ASP A 160 -39.71 -37.43 -54.23
C ASP A 160 -40.31 -36.24 -55.05
N ILE A 161 -39.50 -35.47 -55.80
CA ILE A 161 -39.00 -35.84 -57.14
C ILE A 161 -37.78 -34.98 -57.57
N GLU A 162 -37.06 -35.42 -58.61
CA GLU A 162 -35.82 -34.84 -59.16
C GLU A 162 -35.96 -33.51 -59.95
N SER A 163 -34.80 -32.96 -60.35
CA SER A 163 -34.55 -31.73 -61.15
C SER A 163 -34.84 -30.39 -60.44
N GLY A 164 -34.03 -29.33 -60.56
CA GLY A 164 -32.69 -29.19 -61.14
C GLY A 164 -32.59 -28.28 -62.36
N ASP A 165 -32.06 -27.06 -62.19
CA ASP A 165 -30.96 -26.46 -62.99
C ASP A 165 -30.51 -25.10 -62.37
N GLN A 166 -29.40 -24.54 -62.88
CA GLN A 166 -28.97 -23.12 -62.89
C GLN A 166 -28.24 -22.49 -61.67
N LEU A 167 -26.91 -22.68 -61.72
CA LEU A 167 -25.90 -21.61 -61.88
C LEU A 167 -25.68 -20.52 -60.78
N ARG A 168 -24.47 -20.58 -60.19
CA ARG A 168 -23.51 -19.46 -59.89
C ARG A 168 -24.00 -18.33 -58.94
N GLN A 169 -23.25 -17.89 -57.92
CA GLN A 169 -21.79 -17.85 -57.66
C GLN A 169 -21.52 -18.18 -56.16
N ARG A 170 -20.52 -18.99 -55.76
CA ARG A 170 -19.09 -18.65 -55.52
C ARG A 170 -18.87 -17.29 -54.80
N ARG A 171 -18.12 -17.16 -53.69
CA ARG A 171 -17.38 -18.07 -52.78
C ARG A 171 -17.40 -17.43 -51.36
N HIS A 172 -17.72 -18.15 -50.28
CA HIS A 172 -16.83 -19.03 -49.48
C HIS A 172 -15.56 -18.38 -48.88
N GLY A 173 -15.47 -18.43 -47.53
CA GLY A 173 -14.23 -18.26 -46.77
C GLY A 173 -14.25 -19.06 -45.46
N LYS A 174 -13.51 -20.19 -45.39
CA LYS A 174 -13.22 -20.95 -44.16
C LYS A 174 -12.04 -21.91 -44.41
N GLY A 175 -11.16 -22.06 -43.42
CA GLY A 175 -10.16 -23.14 -43.34
C GLY A 175 -8.74 -22.79 -43.84
N PRO A 176 -7.70 -22.89 -42.99
CA PRO A 176 -6.30 -22.77 -43.39
C PRO A 176 -5.63 -24.14 -43.60
N ARG A 177 -5.08 -24.40 -44.80
CA ARG A 177 -3.97 -25.35 -45.03
C ARG A 177 -3.05 -24.89 -46.16
N TYR A 178 -1.82 -24.53 -45.78
CA TYR A 178 -0.63 -24.56 -46.65
C TYR A 178 0.00 -25.98 -46.52
N ARG A 179 0.85 -26.49 -47.42
CA ARG A 179 1.50 -25.96 -48.63
C ARG A 179 1.82 -27.13 -49.58
N SER A 180 1.62 -26.95 -50.88
CA SER A 180 2.39 -27.67 -51.91
C SER A 180 2.29 -26.92 -53.24
N ILE A 181 3.43 -26.48 -53.77
CA ILE A 181 3.57 -26.02 -55.16
C ILE A 181 4.48 -27.03 -55.85
N ALA A 182 4.06 -27.50 -57.03
CA ALA A 182 4.93 -28.10 -58.01
C ALA A 182 5.00 -27.16 -59.22
N SER A 183 6.12 -27.18 -59.92
CA SER A 183 6.34 -26.50 -61.20
C SER A 183 6.93 -27.52 -62.17
N ASP A 184 6.47 -27.51 -63.42
CA ASP A 184 6.60 -28.66 -64.32
C ASP A 184 7.92 -28.74 -65.10
N HIS A 185 8.34 -29.99 -65.37
CA HIS A 185 9.09 -30.46 -66.55
C HIS A 185 10.59 -30.03 -66.72
N PRO A 186 11.39 -30.71 -67.60
CA PRO A 186 11.59 -32.17 -67.63
C PRO A 186 13.04 -32.68 -68.00
N VAL A 187 13.62 -33.61 -67.21
CA VAL A 187 14.69 -34.61 -67.60
C VAL A 187 16.02 -34.09 -68.27
N PRO A 188 17.03 -34.93 -68.64
CA PRO A 188 17.42 -36.32 -68.24
C PRO A 188 18.91 -36.52 -67.84
N TRP A 189 19.29 -37.78 -67.51
CA TRP A 189 20.66 -38.37 -67.39
C TRP A 189 21.50 -37.94 -66.15
N ALA A 190 22.37 -38.79 -65.57
CA ALA A 190 22.56 -40.26 -65.60
C ALA A 190 23.51 -40.70 -64.44
N GLU A 191 23.75 -42.03 -64.33
CA GLU A 191 24.87 -42.70 -63.61
C GLU A 191 24.91 -42.56 -62.08
N ASP A 192 25.65 -43.40 -61.35
CA ASP A 192 25.55 -44.88 -61.24
C ASP A 192 26.26 -45.32 -59.93
N ASP A 193 26.17 -46.60 -59.56
CA ASP A 193 26.96 -47.27 -58.48
C ASP A 193 26.81 -46.71 -57.03
N GLY A 194 27.26 -47.37 -55.96
CA GLY A 194 27.90 -48.68 -55.81
C GLY A 194 27.84 -49.19 -54.35
N GLU A 195 28.26 -50.44 -54.12
CA GLU A 195 27.92 -51.25 -52.93
C GLU A 195 28.75 -51.01 -51.63
N ASP A 196 28.24 -51.60 -50.53
CA ASP A 196 28.95 -52.56 -49.65
C ASP A 196 29.16 -52.24 -48.13
N LEU A 197 29.40 -53.31 -47.36
CA LEU A 197 29.40 -53.46 -45.89
C LEU A 197 30.82 -53.90 -45.39
N PRO A 198 31.07 -54.74 -44.35
CA PRO A 198 30.35 -55.05 -43.09
C PRO A 198 31.24 -55.08 -41.80
N GLY A 199 30.61 -55.14 -40.62
CA GLY A 199 31.16 -55.79 -39.40
C GLY A 199 31.27 -54.94 -38.11
N ARG A 200 31.20 -55.49 -36.88
CA ARG A 200 31.03 -56.91 -36.46
C ARG A 200 30.64 -57.04 -34.95
N SER A 201 29.52 -57.72 -34.64
CA SER A 201 29.19 -58.41 -33.34
C SER A 201 29.12 -57.57 -32.04
N THR A 202 28.42 -57.88 -30.94
CA THR A 202 27.34 -58.83 -30.52
C THR A 202 26.84 -58.35 -29.13
N SER A 203 25.65 -58.60 -28.57
CA SER A 203 24.43 -59.37 -28.93
C SER A 203 23.22 -58.67 -28.24
N ARG A 204 22.00 -59.19 -27.95
CA ARG A 204 21.39 -60.54 -27.91
C ARG A 204 19.86 -60.44 -28.14
N SER A 205 19.06 -61.40 -27.65
CA SER A 205 17.63 -61.60 -27.93
C SER A 205 16.90 -62.16 -26.67
N PRO A 206 15.57 -62.47 -26.63
CA PRO A 206 14.58 -62.51 -27.74
C PRO A 206 13.10 -62.05 -27.48
N VAL A 207 12.40 -61.65 -28.58
CA VAL A 207 11.04 -62.10 -29.09
C VAL A 207 9.79 -62.01 -28.16
N ARG A 208 8.52 -61.69 -28.54
CA ARG A 208 7.67 -61.11 -29.65
C ARG A 208 6.20 -61.06 -29.08
N ALA A 209 5.07 -60.57 -29.66
CA ALA A 209 4.60 -59.64 -30.72
C ALA A 209 3.06 -59.44 -30.43
N SER A 210 2.05 -59.08 -31.27
CA SER A 210 1.90 -58.79 -32.71
C SER A 210 0.63 -57.94 -33.01
N THR A 211 0.40 -57.59 -34.28
CA THR A 211 -0.83 -57.04 -34.91
C THR A 211 -1.78 -58.18 -35.41
N PRO A 212 -2.92 -58.02 -36.17
CA PRO A 212 -3.45 -56.83 -36.93
C PRO A 212 -5.00 -56.62 -37.15
N ILE A 213 -5.37 -55.50 -37.82
CA ILE A 213 -6.40 -55.34 -38.91
C ILE A 213 -7.95 -55.20 -38.69
N ARG A 214 -8.52 -54.17 -39.36
CA ARG A 214 -9.88 -53.90 -39.96
C ARG A 214 -11.22 -53.75 -39.16
N ARG A 215 -11.85 -52.58 -39.42
CA ARG A 215 -13.27 -52.25 -39.78
C ARG A 215 -14.45 -52.99 -39.09
N GLY A 216 -15.36 -52.23 -38.48
CA GLY A 216 -16.73 -52.62 -38.08
C GLY A 216 -17.75 -51.47 -38.22
N ARG A 217 -19.06 -51.77 -38.17
CA ARG A 217 -20.18 -50.82 -38.36
C ARG A 217 -20.82 -50.38 -37.02
N SER A 218 -21.71 -49.38 -37.10
CA SER A 218 -22.61 -48.85 -36.06
C SER A 218 -23.41 -49.91 -35.29
N GLY A 219 -23.62 -49.69 -33.98
CA GLY A 219 -24.58 -50.45 -33.16
C GLY A 219 -24.77 -49.90 -31.73
N VAL A 220 -26.03 -49.81 -31.29
CA VAL A 220 -26.56 -49.45 -29.95
C VAL A 220 -27.91 -50.22 -29.89
N PRO A 221 -28.35 -50.92 -28.80
CA PRO A 221 -28.14 -50.61 -27.37
C PRO A 221 -27.78 -51.82 -26.42
N LEU A 222 -27.62 -51.51 -25.11
CA LEU A 222 -28.11 -52.19 -23.87
C LEU A 222 -28.50 -53.71 -23.92
N VAL A 223 -28.23 -54.60 -22.94
CA VAL A 223 -27.70 -54.56 -21.53
C VAL A 223 -26.92 -55.86 -21.22
N PHE A 224 -25.95 -55.82 -20.28
CA PHE A 224 -25.66 -56.80 -19.18
C PHE A 224 -24.17 -57.08 -18.93
N ASN A 225 -23.69 -56.89 -17.69
CA ASN A 225 -23.32 -58.04 -16.83
C ASN A 225 -23.13 -57.72 -15.32
N ILE A 226 -23.44 -58.72 -14.49
CA ILE A 226 -23.10 -58.95 -13.05
C ILE A 226 -23.08 -57.74 -12.07
N PRO A 227 -24.18 -57.49 -11.34
CA PRO A 227 -24.19 -56.66 -10.12
C PRO A 227 -23.69 -57.40 -8.85
N LEU A 228 -23.23 -56.61 -7.86
CA LEU A 228 -22.62 -57.07 -6.60
C LEU A 228 -23.46 -58.05 -5.75
N ALA A 229 -24.79 -58.07 -5.94
CA ALA A 229 -25.74 -58.88 -5.19
C ALA A 229 -25.42 -60.40 -5.20
N HIS A 230 -24.86 -60.92 -6.30
CA HIS A 230 -24.47 -62.35 -6.38
C HIS A 230 -23.23 -62.67 -5.52
N THR A 231 -22.37 -61.69 -5.25
CA THR A 231 -21.18 -61.83 -4.40
C THR A 231 -21.56 -61.88 -2.92
N LEU A 232 -22.55 -61.08 -2.52
CA LEU A 232 -22.98 -60.95 -1.12
C LEU A 232 -23.87 -62.11 -0.67
N SER A 233 -24.58 -62.78 -1.58
CA SER A 233 -25.41 -63.96 -1.25
C SER A 233 -24.59 -65.15 -0.71
N LEU A 234 -23.29 -65.22 -1.03
CA LEU A 234 -22.33 -66.19 -0.50
C LEU A 234 -21.97 -65.93 0.98
N ILE A 235 -22.03 -64.68 1.44
CA ILE A 235 -21.69 -64.32 2.83
C ILE A 235 -22.87 -64.62 3.78
N PHE A 236 -24.11 -64.54 3.29
CA PHE A 236 -25.34 -64.80 4.05
C PHE A 236 -25.67 -66.30 4.27
N ARG A 237 -24.69 -67.22 4.30
CA ARG A 237 -24.93 -68.68 4.26
C ARG A 237 -24.25 -69.56 5.31
N LEU A 238 -23.98 -69.06 6.52
CA LEU A 238 -23.88 -69.88 7.73
C LEU A 238 -24.70 -69.28 8.90
N PRO A 239 -25.28 -70.09 9.83
CA PRO A 239 -26.59 -69.73 10.39
C PRO A 239 -26.78 -69.78 11.93
N GLY A 240 -27.50 -68.77 12.44
CA GLY A 240 -28.35 -68.86 13.64
C GLY A 240 -27.70 -68.65 15.02
N PRO A 241 -28.49 -68.59 16.12
CA PRO A 241 -29.97 -68.66 16.19
C PRO A 241 -30.66 -67.38 16.72
N SER A 242 -31.98 -67.29 16.51
CA SER A 242 -32.93 -66.38 17.21
C SER A 242 -33.77 -67.19 18.23
N PRO A 243 -34.74 -66.68 19.04
CA PRO A 243 -35.68 -65.56 18.85
C PRO A 243 -35.74 -64.61 20.11
N MET A 244 -36.74 -63.76 20.41
CA MET A 244 -38.10 -63.50 19.87
C MET A 244 -38.56 -62.03 20.10
N ARG A 245 -39.69 -61.62 19.50
CA ARG A 245 -40.37 -60.32 19.68
C ARG A 245 -41.43 -60.37 20.80
N VAL A 246 -41.89 -59.23 21.32
CA VAL A 246 -43.26 -58.65 21.09
C VAL A 246 -43.52 -57.35 21.90
N ALA A 247 -44.40 -56.53 21.35
CA ALA A 247 -44.80 -55.15 21.63
C ALA A 247 -45.32 -54.71 23.03
N SER A 248 -45.42 -53.37 23.13
CA SER A 248 -46.52 -52.55 23.70
C SER A 248 -46.79 -52.46 25.22
N GLY A 249 -46.87 -51.21 25.70
CA GLY A 249 -47.90 -50.78 26.67
C GLY A 249 -47.42 -50.02 27.91
N GLY A 250 -48.13 -48.91 28.23
CA GLY A 250 -48.29 -48.44 29.61
C GLY A 250 -47.23 -47.50 30.22
N THR A 251 -47.55 -46.20 30.23
CA THR A 251 -47.30 -45.34 31.41
C THR A 251 -48.46 -45.52 32.43
N PRO A 252 -48.48 -44.97 33.67
CA PRO A 252 -47.56 -43.99 34.28
C PRO A 252 -47.21 -44.21 35.79
N LEU A 253 -46.60 -43.19 36.42
CA LEU A 253 -46.62 -42.82 37.87
C LEU A 253 -45.99 -43.77 38.93
N THR A 254 -44.91 -43.31 39.58
CA THR A 254 -44.93 -42.74 40.97
C THR A 254 -43.52 -42.29 41.43
N THR A 255 -43.46 -41.48 42.51
CA THR A 255 -42.25 -40.94 43.18
C THR A 255 -42.53 -40.78 44.68
N PRO A 256 -41.59 -40.39 45.57
CA PRO A 256 -40.14 -40.66 45.71
C PRO A 256 -39.94 -41.44 47.06
N PRO A 257 -39.06 -41.11 48.04
CA PRO A 257 -37.66 -40.62 48.05
C PRO A 257 -36.69 -41.50 48.90
N THR A 258 -35.37 -41.30 48.81
CA THR A 258 -34.44 -41.51 49.96
C THR A 258 -33.11 -40.76 49.81
N SER A 259 -32.23 -40.84 50.83
CA SER A 259 -31.12 -39.92 51.14
C SER A 259 -29.72 -40.36 50.65
N PRO A 260 -28.72 -39.46 50.59
CA PRO A 260 -27.50 -39.69 49.80
C PRO A 260 -26.40 -40.43 50.56
N ARG A 261 -26.03 -41.64 50.09
CA ARG A 261 -24.73 -42.27 50.40
C ARG A 261 -24.16 -43.27 49.39
N GLY A 262 -24.77 -43.42 48.20
CA GLY A 262 -24.29 -44.32 47.13
C GLY A 262 -23.53 -43.65 45.97
N VAL A 263 -23.47 -42.31 45.94
CA VAL A 263 -23.10 -41.53 44.72
C VAL A 263 -21.61 -41.58 44.35
N GLN A 264 -20.73 -42.17 45.19
CA GLN A 264 -19.28 -42.16 44.95
C GLN A 264 -18.76 -43.37 44.14
N ASP A 265 -19.41 -44.53 44.19
CA ASP A 265 -18.95 -45.72 43.44
C ASP A 265 -19.51 -45.77 42.00
N GLU A 266 -20.74 -45.28 41.75
CA GLU A 266 -21.30 -45.18 40.39
C GLU A 266 -20.53 -44.18 39.51
N LEU A 267 -20.02 -43.09 40.10
CA LEU A 267 -19.29 -42.06 39.36
C LEU A 267 -17.94 -42.57 38.81
N ALA A 268 -17.29 -43.49 39.53
CA ALA A 268 -16.05 -44.13 39.07
C ALA A 268 -16.30 -45.05 37.85
N LEU A 269 -17.38 -45.84 37.89
CA LEU A 269 -17.76 -46.75 36.82
C LEU A 269 -18.25 -46.01 35.56
N LEU A 270 -19.02 -44.94 35.70
CA LEU A 270 -19.42 -44.08 34.58
C LEU A 270 -18.22 -43.41 33.90
N THR A 271 -17.25 -42.92 34.66
CA THR A 271 -16.06 -42.27 34.12
C THR A 271 -15.18 -43.27 33.33
N ALA A 272 -15.06 -44.51 33.79
CA ALA A 272 -14.38 -45.58 33.04
C ALA A 272 -15.12 -45.95 31.74
N ALA A 273 -16.46 -46.11 31.81
CA ALA A 273 -17.27 -46.50 30.66
C ALA A 273 -17.24 -45.47 29.52
N VAL A 274 -17.35 -44.18 29.83
CA VAL A 274 -17.24 -43.09 28.84
C VAL A 274 -15.85 -43.07 28.18
N THR A 275 -14.80 -43.33 28.95
CA THR A 275 -13.42 -43.30 28.44
C THR A 275 -13.13 -44.46 27.47
N GLN A 276 -13.71 -45.65 27.70
CA GLN A 276 -13.45 -46.82 26.83
C GLN A 276 -14.30 -46.84 25.55
N ALA A 277 -15.46 -46.16 25.53
CA ALA A 277 -16.28 -46.02 24.33
C ALA A 277 -15.60 -45.22 23.20
N ALA A 278 -14.62 -44.37 23.52
CA ALA A 278 -13.99 -43.44 22.59
C ALA A 278 -13.03 -44.07 21.55
N HIS A 279 -12.66 -45.34 21.67
CA HIS A 279 -11.57 -45.93 20.87
C HIS A 279 -11.93 -47.08 19.90
N THR A 280 -13.17 -47.56 19.86
CA THR A 280 -13.57 -48.68 18.97
C THR A 280 -14.84 -48.40 18.16
N ASN A 281 -14.80 -47.41 17.25
CA ASN A 281 -15.70 -47.38 16.09
C ASN A 281 -15.15 -46.54 14.92
N ARG A 282 -14.19 -47.12 14.16
CA ARG A 282 -13.64 -46.54 12.92
C ARG A 282 -14.13 -47.33 11.69
N ALA A 283 -15.34 -47.06 11.19
CA ALA A 283 -15.79 -47.41 9.83
C ALA A 283 -17.20 -46.88 9.45
N SER A 284 -17.63 -45.71 9.94
CA SER A 284 -18.77 -44.98 9.36
C SER A 284 -18.27 -43.77 8.58
N HIS A 285 -18.98 -43.36 7.52
CA HIS A 285 -18.74 -42.05 6.91
C HIS A 285 -19.23 -40.97 7.86
N ALA A 286 -18.30 -40.21 8.44
CA ALA A 286 -18.65 -38.96 9.11
C ALA A 286 -19.21 -38.00 8.05
N MET A 287 -20.43 -37.52 8.25
CA MET A 287 -20.95 -36.42 7.44
C MET A 287 -20.27 -35.13 7.90
N SER A 288 -19.67 -34.41 6.96
CA SER A 288 -19.19 -33.05 7.16
C SER A 288 -19.91 -32.05 6.25
N ILE A 289 -20.00 -30.80 6.70
CA ILE A 289 -20.53 -29.67 5.95
C ILE A 289 -19.41 -28.65 5.72
N ALA A 290 -19.18 -28.28 4.46
CA ALA A 290 -18.11 -27.36 4.09
C ALA A 290 -18.68 -25.96 3.86
N LEU A 291 -18.24 -24.96 4.64
CA LEU A 291 -18.77 -23.59 4.65
C LEU A 291 -17.67 -22.55 4.40
N PRO A 292 -17.87 -21.56 3.52
CA PRO A 292 -16.84 -20.57 3.17
C PRO A 292 -16.63 -19.50 4.26
N ILE A 293 -15.37 -19.16 4.51
CA ILE A 293 -14.97 -18.08 5.44
C ILE A 293 -15.31 -16.73 4.82
N THR A 294 -16.47 -16.17 5.19
CA THR A 294 -16.98 -14.89 4.67
C THR A 294 -17.12 -13.85 5.80
N PRO A 295 -17.22 -12.53 5.49
CA PRO A 295 -17.42 -11.50 6.51
C PRO A 295 -18.72 -11.62 7.30
N VAL A 296 -19.72 -12.30 6.73
CA VAL A 296 -21.02 -12.63 7.33
C VAL A 296 -21.18 -14.17 7.26
N PRO A 297 -20.54 -14.92 8.17
CA PRO A 297 -20.51 -16.39 8.16
C PRO A 297 -21.87 -17.09 8.22
N PHE A 298 -21.89 -18.34 7.76
CA PHE A 298 -23.06 -19.22 7.57
C PHE A 298 -23.45 -19.98 8.85
N PHE A 299 -23.70 -19.27 9.96
CA PHE A 299 -24.09 -19.93 11.21
C PHE A 299 -25.51 -20.52 11.18
N ASN A 300 -26.36 -20.07 10.25
CA ASN A 300 -27.65 -20.68 9.93
C ASN A 300 -27.52 -22.12 9.41
N LEU A 301 -26.35 -22.50 8.88
CA LEU A 301 -26.04 -23.89 8.51
C LEU A 301 -25.15 -24.57 9.57
N ALA A 302 -24.15 -23.86 10.09
CA ALA A 302 -23.21 -24.44 11.06
C ALA A 302 -23.86 -24.84 12.40
N ALA A 303 -24.82 -24.08 12.90
CA ALA A 303 -25.45 -24.38 14.20
C ALA A 303 -26.40 -25.58 14.14
N PRO A 304 -27.32 -25.70 13.16
CA PRO A 304 -28.07 -26.94 12.93
C PRO A 304 -27.19 -28.17 12.71
N ALA A 305 -26.13 -28.06 11.90
CA ALA A 305 -25.21 -29.17 11.64
C ALA A 305 -24.47 -29.62 12.91
N THR A 306 -23.90 -28.67 13.67
CA THR A 306 -23.20 -28.97 14.93
C THR A 306 -24.15 -29.59 15.96
N PHE A 307 -25.43 -29.16 16.01
CA PHE A 307 -26.44 -29.75 16.89
C PHE A 307 -26.72 -31.23 16.57
N GLN A 308 -26.60 -31.61 15.29
CA GLN A 308 -26.76 -33.00 14.82
C GLN A 308 -25.45 -33.82 14.88
N GLY A 309 -24.35 -33.25 15.36
CA GLY A 309 -23.04 -33.92 15.39
C GLY A 309 -22.34 -34.01 14.02
N ILE A 310 -22.77 -33.22 13.04
CA ILE A 310 -22.13 -33.10 11.71
C ILE A 310 -20.92 -32.18 11.83
N GLU A 311 -19.77 -32.59 11.30
CA GLU A 311 -18.52 -31.82 11.40
C GLU A 311 -18.51 -30.61 10.46
N VAL A 312 -18.08 -29.43 10.94
CA VAL A 312 -18.08 -28.17 10.16
C VAL A 312 -16.68 -27.85 9.65
N GLU A 313 -16.47 -28.03 8.35
CA GLU A 313 -15.23 -27.67 7.65
C GLU A 313 -15.30 -26.22 7.12
N TRP A 314 -14.27 -25.40 7.41
CA TRP A 314 -14.23 -24.00 6.98
C TRP A 314 -13.37 -23.82 5.71
N ILE A 315 -14.01 -23.53 4.57
CA ILE A 315 -13.35 -23.34 3.27
C ILE A 315 -12.65 -21.97 3.22
N LEU A 316 -11.36 -21.97 2.87
CA LEU A 316 -10.51 -20.77 2.80
C LEU A 316 -10.86 -19.77 1.68
N ASP A 317 -11.59 -20.23 0.65
CA ASP A 317 -12.06 -19.40 -0.46
C ASP A 317 -13.43 -18.75 -0.11
N PRO A 318 -13.52 -17.41 0.01
CA PRO A 318 -14.77 -16.72 0.29
C PRO A 318 -15.77 -16.75 -0.88
N ALA A 319 -15.34 -17.14 -2.10
CA ALA A 319 -16.20 -17.24 -3.28
C ALA A 319 -16.72 -18.67 -3.54
N ALA A 320 -16.24 -19.68 -2.80
CA ALA A 320 -16.75 -21.04 -2.91
C ALA A 320 -18.17 -21.15 -2.32
N PRO A 321 -19.12 -21.84 -2.98
CA PRO A 321 -20.43 -22.11 -2.39
C PRO A 321 -20.31 -23.09 -1.20
N PRO A 322 -21.22 -23.02 -0.20
CA PRO A 322 -21.31 -24.06 0.83
C PRO A 322 -21.65 -25.41 0.19
N LYS A 323 -21.24 -26.52 0.82
CA LYS A 323 -21.49 -27.88 0.31
C LYS A 323 -21.87 -28.83 1.44
N PHE A 324 -22.93 -29.61 1.22
CA PHE A 324 -23.35 -30.70 2.09
C PHE A 324 -24.07 -31.77 1.25
N ASP A 325 -23.72 -33.05 1.45
CA ASP A 325 -24.37 -34.20 0.81
C ASP A 325 -24.63 -34.01 -0.72
N GLY A 326 -23.57 -33.67 -1.47
CA GLY A 326 -23.63 -33.43 -2.92
C GLY A 326 -24.38 -32.16 -3.38
N SER A 327 -25.05 -31.44 -2.48
CA SER A 327 -25.77 -30.20 -2.77
C SER A 327 -24.89 -28.97 -2.49
N SER A 328 -25.06 -27.90 -3.27
CA SER A 328 -24.36 -26.61 -3.09
C SER A 328 -25.29 -25.40 -3.00
N ASP A 329 -26.58 -25.64 -2.79
CA ASP A 329 -27.63 -24.63 -2.67
C ASP A 329 -28.08 -24.52 -1.20
N ILE A 330 -28.33 -23.29 -0.72
CA ILE A 330 -28.58 -23.00 0.70
C ILE A 330 -29.94 -23.53 1.14
N GLU A 331 -30.98 -23.41 0.31
CA GLU A 331 -32.32 -23.89 0.62
C GLU A 331 -32.34 -25.43 0.68
N THR A 332 -31.75 -26.08 -0.33
CA THR A 332 -31.59 -27.54 -0.39
C THR A 332 -30.77 -28.09 0.78
N ILE A 333 -29.68 -27.43 1.18
CA ILE A 333 -28.87 -27.85 2.33
C ILE A 333 -29.65 -27.67 3.64
N SER A 334 -30.38 -26.56 3.80
CA SER A 334 -31.22 -26.31 4.99
C SER A 334 -32.32 -27.37 5.13
N ALA A 335 -33.03 -27.68 4.04
CA ALA A 335 -34.06 -28.73 4.02
C ALA A 335 -33.50 -30.13 4.34
N LYS A 336 -32.28 -30.45 3.89
CA LYS A 336 -31.60 -31.71 4.28
C LYS A 336 -31.24 -31.76 5.76
N LEU A 337 -30.79 -30.66 6.35
CA LEU A 337 -30.53 -30.57 7.78
C LEU A 337 -31.84 -30.70 8.58
N GLU A 338 -32.91 -30.03 8.18
CA GLU A 338 -34.22 -30.14 8.84
C GLU A 338 -34.83 -31.54 8.75
N ALA A 339 -34.65 -32.24 7.62
CA ALA A 339 -35.10 -33.61 7.43
C ALA A 339 -34.39 -34.62 8.35
N ASN A 340 -33.12 -34.36 8.70
CA ASN A 340 -32.31 -35.20 9.59
C ASN A 340 -32.47 -34.86 11.09
N SER A 341 -33.34 -33.90 11.45
CA SER A 341 -33.44 -33.41 12.82
C SER A 341 -34.16 -34.38 13.77
N PRO A 342 -33.59 -34.71 14.95
CA PRO A 342 -34.32 -35.41 16.00
C PRO A 342 -35.43 -34.51 16.55
N ARG A 343 -36.69 -34.90 16.30
CA ARG A 343 -37.89 -34.09 16.62
C ARG A 343 -38.41 -34.32 18.04
N ASP A 344 -37.59 -33.98 19.05
CA ASP A 344 -38.04 -33.88 20.44
C ASP A 344 -38.57 -32.46 20.75
N GLY A 345 -39.82 -32.21 20.36
CA GLY A 345 -40.52 -30.96 20.67
C GLY A 345 -41.81 -30.77 19.84
N PRO A 346 -42.71 -29.86 20.27
CA PRO A 346 -43.81 -29.43 19.42
C PRO A 346 -43.26 -28.73 18.18
N ALA A 347 -43.98 -28.81 17.05
CA ALA A 347 -43.66 -28.00 15.89
C ALA A 347 -43.72 -26.51 16.26
N LEU A 348 -42.77 -25.72 15.74
CA LEU A 348 -42.91 -24.28 15.73
C LEU A 348 -44.22 -23.91 15.00
N PRO A 349 -44.92 -22.82 15.37
CA PRO A 349 -45.88 -22.21 14.45
C PRO A 349 -45.13 -21.75 13.18
N GLU A 350 -45.86 -21.24 12.18
CA GLU A 350 -45.27 -20.56 11.03
C GLU A 350 -44.59 -19.24 11.44
N LEU A 351 -43.45 -19.35 12.13
CA LEU A 351 -42.52 -18.25 12.35
C LEU A 351 -42.04 -17.77 10.97
N PRO A 352 -41.89 -16.45 10.76
CA PRO A 352 -41.67 -15.89 9.43
C PRO A 352 -40.38 -16.43 8.81
N ALA A 353 -40.53 -17.29 7.81
CA ALA A 353 -39.47 -18.00 7.08
C ALA A 353 -38.68 -17.08 6.14
N LYS A 354 -38.19 -15.94 6.68
CA LYS A 354 -37.52 -14.83 5.98
C LYS A 354 -36.50 -14.11 6.85
N LEU A 355 -35.83 -14.80 7.79
CA LEU A 355 -34.67 -14.25 8.53
C LEU A 355 -33.35 -14.68 7.87
N ASP A 356 -33.25 -14.42 6.58
CA ASP A 356 -32.09 -14.70 5.76
C ASP A 356 -30.94 -13.73 6.03
N ARG A 357 -29.79 -14.03 5.43
CA ARG A 357 -28.57 -13.21 5.52
C ARG A 357 -28.74 -11.82 4.88
N GLU A 358 -29.78 -11.64 4.06
CA GLU A 358 -30.05 -10.42 3.28
C GLU A 358 -31.35 -9.69 3.69
N THR A 359 -32.08 -10.16 4.70
CA THR A 359 -33.38 -9.57 5.12
C THR A 359 -33.27 -8.08 5.47
N PRO A 360 -34.12 -7.21 4.89
CA PRO A 360 -34.11 -5.77 5.16
C PRO A 360 -34.31 -5.41 6.63
N PHE A 361 -33.63 -4.35 7.09
CA PHE A 361 -33.67 -3.89 8.49
C PHE A 361 -35.10 -3.71 9.05
N ALA A 362 -36.02 -3.18 8.25
CA ALA A 362 -37.41 -2.93 8.63
C ALA A 362 -38.26 -4.21 8.78
N GLU A 363 -37.82 -5.34 8.21
CA GLU A 363 -38.45 -6.65 8.39
C GLU A 363 -37.79 -7.43 9.53
N VAL A 364 -36.46 -7.36 9.66
CA VAL A 364 -35.71 -7.89 10.80
C VAL A 364 -36.31 -7.42 12.12
N ALA A 365 -36.62 -6.13 12.26
CA ALA A 365 -37.24 -5.60 13.48
C ALA A 365 -38.51 -6.37 13.88
N LYS A 366 -39.45 -6.55 12.94
CA LYS A 366 -40.73 -7.25 13.15
C LYS A 366 -40.56 -8.74 13.44
N ILE A 367 -39.59 -9.38 12.80
CA ILE A 367 -39.25 -10.79 13.04
C ILE A 367 -38.74 -10.96 14.47
N LEU A 368 -37.84 -10.07 14.93
CA LEU A 368 -37.33 -10.11 16.30
C LEU A 368 -38.43 -9.77 17.34
N ASP A 369 -39.39 -8.89 17.00
CA ASP A 369 -40.56 -8.63 17.85
C ASP A 369 -41.41 -9.89 18.03
N ALA A 370 -41.78 -10.57 16.94
CA ALA A 370 -42.55 -11.81 16.99
C ALA A 370 -41.83 -12.97 17.72
N LEU A 371 -40.49 -13.00 17.66
CA LEU A 371 -39.68 -13.96 18.43
C LEU A 371 -39.63 -13.62 19.93
N ASP A 372 -39.69 -12.34 20.31
CA ASP A 372 -39.79 -11.89 21.71
C ASP A 372 -41.16 -12.24 22.30
N ASP A 373 -42.25 -11.95 21.56
CA ASP A 373 -43.62 -12.34 21.92
C ASP A 373 -43.76 -13.86 22.11
N TYR A 374 -43.14 -14.67 21.24
CA TYR A 374 -43.16 -16.13 21.38
C TYR A 374 -42.41 -16.62 22.62
N LEU A 375 -41.34 -15.90 23.03
CA LEU A 375 -40.55 -16.20 24.22
C LEU A 375 -41.11 -15.60 25.53
N ALA A 376 -42.15 -14.76 25.47
CA ALA A 376 -42.78 -14.15 26.65
C ALA A 376 -43.19 -15.19 27.71
N TYR A 377 -43.71 -16.33 27.25
CA TYR A 377 -44.17 -17.46 28.09
C TYR A 377 -43.30 -18.72 27.95
N ARG A 378 -42.09 -18.63 27.38
CA ARG A 378 -41.22 -19.79 27.10
C ARG A 378 -39.76 -19.54 27.50
N THR A 379 -39.05 -20.61 27.85
CA THR A 379 -37.60 -20.57 28.12
C THR A 379 -36.79 -20.71 26.83
N TYR A 380 -37.20 -21.64 25.97
CA TYR A 380 -36.56 -22.00 24.71
C TYR A 380 -37.60 -22.16 23.59
N PHE A 381 -37.16 -22.12 22.33
CA PHE A 381 -38.02 -22.36 21.17
C PHE A 381 -38.39 -23.84 20.99
N GLY A 382 -37.56 -24.78 21.48
CA GLY A 382 -37.92 -26.20 21.58
C GLY A 382 -38.85 -26.55 22.76
N GLY A 383 -38.95 -25.69 23.78
CA GLY A 383 -39.78 -25.92 24.97
C GLY A 383 -39.04 -25.67 26.29
N VAL A 384 -38.85 -26.72 27.09
CA VAL A 384 -38.22 -26.65 28.43
C VAL A 384 -36.69 -26.82 28.38
N GLN A 385 -36.18 -27.44 27.33
CA GLN A 385 -34.75 -27.64 27.08
C GLN A 385 -34.34 -27.01 25.73
N VAL A 386 -33.03 -26.84 25.53
CA VAL A 386 -32.44 -26.40 24.26
C VAL A 386 -32.70 -27.45 23.17
N GLY A 387 -33.38 -27.05 22.09
CA GLY A 387 -33.65 -27.92 20.93
C GLY A 387 -32.98 -27.45 19.64
N TYR A 388 -33.17 -28.23 18.57
CA TYR A 388 -32.74 -27.89 17.21
C TYR A 388 -33.21 -26.49 16.77
N ASN A 389 -34.45 -26.14 17.14
CA ASN A 389 -35.07 -24.83 16.87
C ASN A 389 -34.26 -23.66 17.44
N ASP A 390 -33.69 -23.82 18.64
CA ASP A 390 -32.87 -22.79 19.29
C ASP A 390 -31.53 -22.62 18.57
N ALA A 391 -30.90 -23.72 18.14
CA ALA A 391 -29.67 -23.68 17.35
C ALA A 391 -29.89 -23.02 15.96
N LEU A 392 -31.02 -23.34 15.30
CA LEU A 392 -31.41 -22.73 14.02
C LEU A 392 -31.67 -21.23 14.17
N ILE A 393 -32.49 -20.81 15.14
CA ILE A 393 -32.85 -19.39 15.33
C ILE A 393 -31.63 -18.57 15.76
N TRP A 394 -30.75 -19.11 16.62
CA TRP A 394 -29.47 -18.46 16.95
C TRP A 394 -28.59 -18.34 15.71
N GLY A 395 -28.50 -19.40 14.91
CA GLY A 395 -27.77 -19.43 13.65
C GLY A 395 -28.24 -18.34 12.68
N LEU A 396 -29.55 -18.20 12.47
CA LEU A 396 -30.16 -17.17 11.61
C LEU A 396 -29.85 -15.76 12.13
N ILE A 397 -30.12 -15.47 13.41
CA ILE A 397 -29.83 -14.16 14.03
C ILE A 397 -28.34 -13.81 13.91
N ARG A 398 -27.43 -14.76 14.20
CA ARG A 398 -25.97 -14.54 14.21
C ARG A 398 -25.36 -14.56 12.79
N SER A 399 -26.15 -14.94 11.77
CA SER A 399 -25.81 -14.83 10.34
C SER A 399 -26.36 -13.57 9.66
N ASN A 400 -27.26 -12.82 10.30
CA ASN A 400 -27.74 -11.53 9.79
C ASN A 400 -27.16 -10.38 10.65
N LYS A 401 -26.34 -9.51 10.04
CA LYS A 401 -25.66 -8.40 10.74
C LYS A 401 -26.63 -7.40 11.40
N SER A 402 -27.80 -7.20 10.80
CA SER A 402 -28.87 -6.37 11.38
C SER A 402 -29.46 -7.03 12.62
N ALA A 403 -29.76 -8.34 12.55
CA ALA A 403 -30.38 -9.09 13.64
C ALA A 403 -29.44 -9.21 14.85
N ALA A 404 -28.19 -9.62 14.63
CA ALA A 404 -27.18 -9.76 15.68
C ALA A 404 -26.90 -8.46 16.45
N GLY A 405 -27.02 -7.30 15.81
CA GLY A 405 -26.97 -6.00 16.47
C GLY A 405 -28.28 -5.66 17.20
N SER A 406 -29.42 -5.88 16.54
CA SER A 406 -30.75 -5.45 17.03
C SER A 406 -31.26 -6.25 18.25
N VAL A 407 -30.79 -7.48 18.45
CA VAL A 407 -31.07 -8.26 19.68
C VAL A 407 -30.40 -7.67 20.92
N LYS A 408 -29.33 -6.86 20.75
CA LYS A 408 -28.61 -6.20 21.86
C LYS A 408 -29.13 -4.78 22.15
N ILE A 409 -30.21 -4.35 21.50
CA ILE A 409 -30.88 -3.06 21.73
C ILE A 409 -32.00 -3.25 22.79
N PRO A 410 -32.09 -2.38 23.81
CA PRO A 410 -33.19 -2.42 24.78
C PRO A 410 -34.56 -2.31 24.11
N GLY A 411 -35.45 -3.27 24.39
CA GLY A 411 -36.80 -3.33 23.83
C GLY A 411 -37.39 -4.73 23.71
N ARG A 412 -36.55 -5.77 23.65
CA ARG A 412 -36.94 -7.19 23.51
C ARG A 412 -36.40 -8.05 24.65
N PRO A 413 -37.02 -7.99 25.86
CA PRO A 413 -36.44 -8.58 27.07
C PRO A 413 -36.39 -10.11 27.06
N HIS A 414 -37.33 -10.79 26.40
CA HIS A 414 -37.44 -12.26 26.43
C HIS A 414 -36.44 -12.93 25.48
N LEU A 415 -36.25 -12.33 24.31
CA LEU A 415 -35.27 -12.68 23.28
C LEU A 415 -33.85 -12.30 23.69
N ALA A 416 -33.63 -11.13 24.28
CA ALA A 416 -32.31 -10.74 24.80
C ALA A 416 -31.86 -11.66 25.95
N ARG A 417 -32.77 -12.03 26.86
CA ARG A 417 -32.56 -13.05 27.90
C ARG A 417 -32.14 -14.39 27.28
N TRP A 418 -32.96 -14.92 26.37
CA TRP A 418 -32.69 -16.21 25.70
C TRP A 418 -31.36 -16.19 24.93
N TYR A 419 -31.10 -15.16 24.13
CA TYR A 419 -29.89 -15.04 23.31
C TYR A 419 -28.64 -15.00 24.18
N THR A 420 -28.65 -14.20 25.25
CA THR A 420 -27.53 -14.11 26.21
C THR A 420 -27.30 -15.44 26.92
N GLN A 421 -28.36 -16.14 27.32
CA GLN A 421 -28.27 -17.46 27.94
C GLN A 421 -27.76 -18.53 26.95
N PHE A 422 -28.16 -18.45 25.67
CA PHE A 422 -27.73 -19.37 24.62
C PHE A 422 -26.26 -19.14 24.24
N GLU A 423 -25.78 -17.90 24.14
CA GLU A 423 -24.35 -17.59 23.89
C GLU A 423 -23.40 -18.18 24.97
N THR A 424 -23.90 -18.56 26.16
CA THR A 424 -23.11 -19.25 27.20
C THR A 424 -22.98 -20.77 27.02
N GLN A 425 -23.74 -21.38 26.11
CA GLN A 425 -23.69 -22.82 25.84
C GLN A 425 -22.47 -23.19 24.98
N ASP A 426 -22.06 -24.46 25.01
CA ASP A 426 -20.81 -24.87 24.35
C ASP A 426 -20.93 -24.94 22.82
N LEU A 427 -22.14 -25.19 22.28
CA LEU A 427 -22.37 -25.20 20.83
C LEU A 427 -22.05 -23.83 20.18
N PRO A 428 -22.60 -22.69 20.65
CA PRO A 428 -22.19 -21.36 20.19
C PRO A 428 -20.69 -21.04 20.33
N LYS A 429 -20.05 -21.49 21.42
CA LYS A 429 -18.60 -21.29 21.65
C LYS A 429 -17.77 -22.05 20.62
N ASN A 430 -17.98 -23.36 20.50
CA ASN A 430 -17.21 -24.24 19.60
C ASN A 430 -17.32 -23.78 18.13
N ILE A 431 -18.51 -23.33 17.72
CA ILE A 431 -18.78 -22.76 16.40
C ILE A 431 -18.05 -21.41 16.21
N ALA A 432 -18.03 -20.55 17.22
CA ALA A 432 -17.32 -19.26 17.15
C ALA A 432 -15.80 -19.45 17.14
N GLU A 433 -15.27 -20.36 17.93
CA GLU A 433 -13.84 -20.65 18.05
C GLU A 433 -13.27 -21.32 16.80
N SER A 434 -13.97 -22.31 16.23
CA SER A 434 -13.56 -22.95 14.97
C SER A 434 -13.48 -21.95 13.81
N PHE A 435 -14.48 -21.07 13.67
CA PHE A 435 -14.47 -19.98 12.69
C PHE A 435 -13.31 -18.99 12.91
N ASN A 436 -13.11 -18.55 14.16
CA ASN A 436 -12.04 -17.61 14.50
C ASN A 436 -10.64 -18.20 14.26
N LYS A 437 -10.45 -19.50 14.54
CA LYS A 437 -9.22 -20.24 14.27
C LYS A 437 -8.95 -20.31 12.77
N ALA A 438 -9.90 -20.79 11.98
CA ALA A 438 -9.78 -20.89 10.53
C ALA A 438 -9.49 -19.53 9.86
N ARG A 439 -10.13 -18.46 10.34
CA ARG A 439 -9.84 -17.08 9.91
C ARG A 439 -8.42 -16.63 10.29
N SER A 440 -7.96 -16.93 11.50
CA SER A 440 -6.59 -16.63 11.95
C SER A 440 -5.54 -17.31 11.06
N ASP A 441 -5.77 -18.56 10.68
CA ASP A 441 -4.86 -19.33 9.82
C ASP A 441 -4.88 -18.83 8.37
N MET A 442 -6.03 -18.42 7.84
CA MET A 442 -6.12 -17.68 6.56
C MET A 442 -5.30 -16.38 6.59
N ASP A 443 -5.41 -15.57 7.65
CA ASP A 443 -4.72 -14.28 7.76
C ASP A 443 -3.20 -14.44 7.97
N LYS A 444 -2.74 -15.54 8.59
CA LYS A 444 -1.33 -15.96 8.59
C LYS A 444 -0.86 -16.29 7.16
N GLY A 445 -1.63 -17.09 6.42
CA GLY A 445 -1.33 -17.43 5.02
C GLY A 445 -1.24 -16.20 4.11
N LYS A 446 -2.14 -15.22 4.29
CA LYS A 446 -2.11 -13.94 3.57
C LYS A 446 -0.87 -13.10 3.89
N LYS A 447 -0.38 -13.12 5.13
CA LYS A 447 0.89 -12.44 5.49
C LYS A 447 2.11 -13.06 4.79
N VAL A 448 2.14 -14.38 4.65
CA VAL A 448 3.19 -15.08 3.87
C VAL A 448 3.08 -14.75 2.38
N LYS A 449 1.87 -14.81 1.80
CA LYS A 449 1.66 -14.47 0.38
C LYS A 449 1.93 -13.00 0.04
N ARG A 450 1.80 -12.07 0.98
CA ARG A 450 2.21 -10.67 0.78
C ARG A 450 3.74 -10.49 0.66
N GLN A 451 4.50 -11.57 0.85
CA GLN A 451 5.93 -11.66 0.65
C GLN A 451 6.28 -12.55 -0.57
N GLU A 452 5.32 -12.80 -1.46
CA GLU A 452 5.60 -13.17 -2.86
C GLU A 452 6.39 -12.00 -3.50
N VAL A 453 7.72 -12.12 -3.49
CA VAL A 453 8.62 -11.17 -4.18
C VAL A 453 8.22 -11.14 -5.65
N ILE A 454 7.89 -9.96 -6.17
CA ILE A 454 7.69 -9.77 -7.61
C ILE A 454 9.03 -10.06 -8.27
N GLU A 455 9.19 -11.27 -8.80
CA GLU A 455 10.49 -11.72 -9.29
C GLU A 455 10.84 -10.91 -10.54
N ALA A 456 11.74 -9.95 -10.36
CA ALA A 456 12.17 -9.10 -11.45
C ALA A 456 12.99 -9.95 -12.44
N VAL A 457 12.53 -9.98 -13.69
CA VAL A 457 13.12 -10.73 -14.81
C VAL A 457 13.37 -9.72 -15.91
N LEU A 458 14.59 -9.72 -16.46
CA LEU A 458 14.93 -8.88 -17.62
C LEU A 458 14.36 -9.53 -18.90
N PRO A 459 13.70 -8.76 -19.79
CA PRO A 459 13.21 -9.29 -21.06
C PRO A 459 14.38 -9.73 -21.95
N ASN A 460 14.24 -10.85 -22.66
CA ASN A 460 15.26 -11.36 -23.60
C ASN A 460 16.67 -11.60 -23.01
N ALA A 461 16.81 -11.61 -21.68
CA ALA A 461 18.09 -11.82 -21.00
C ALA A 461 18.66 -13.23 -21.22
N VAL A 462 19.91 -13.27 -21.68
CA VAL A 462 20.68 -14.52 -21.87
C VAL A 462 21.80 -14.58 -20.83
N GLU A 463 21.83 -15.67 -20.07
CA GLU A 463 22.84 -15.93 -19.03
C GLU A 463 24.26 -15.88 -19.61
N GLY A 464 25.20 -15.28 -18.87
CA GLY A 464 26.57 -15.03 -19.32
C GLY A 464 26.73 -13.89 -20.34
N LYS A 465 25.63 -13.30 -20.84
CA LYS A 465 25.66 -12.23 -21.87
C LYS A 465 25.04 -10.91 -21.43
N VAL A 466 24.32 -10.87 -20.32
CA VAL A 466 23.75 -9.61 -19.79
C VAL A 466 24.86 -8.64 -19.44
N VAL A 467 24.90 -7.49 -20.11
CA VAL A 467 25.67 -6.30 -19.72
C VAL A 467 24.70 -5.20 -19.32
N VAL A 468 24.91 -4.65 -18.12
CA VAL A 468 24.12 -3.59 -17.46
C VAL A 468 25.05 -2.50 -16.93
N ARG A 469 24.53 -1.30 -16.66
CA ARG A 469 25.34 -0.16 -16.19
C ARG A 469 24.58 0.82 -15.31
N PHE A 470 25.27 1.28 -14.26
CA PHE A 470 24.88 2.43 -13.45
C PHE A 470 25.65 3.65 -13.95
N ALA A 471 24.92 4.69 -14.36
CA ALA A 471 25.46 5.87 -15.02
C ALA A 471 25.17 7.17 -14.24
N PRO A 472 25.86 7.45 -13.12
CA PRO A 472 25.73 8.71 -12.39
C PRO A 472 26.47 9.88 -13.08
N GLU A 473 25.90 11.07 -13.01
CA GLU A 473 26.64 12.33 -13.20
C GLU A 473 27.61 12.54 -12.00
N PRO A 474 28.91 12.81 -12.21
CA PRO A 474 29.87 13.15 -11.14
C PRO A 474 29.69 14.61 -10.65
N SER A 475 28.48 14.91 -10.16
CA SER A 475 28.01 16.24 -9.77
C SER A 475 27.36 16.27 -8.38
N GLY A 476 27.79 15.37 -7.48
CA GLY A 476 27.34 15.28 -6.09
C GLY A 476 27.22 13.84 -5.54
N TYR A 477 27.36 13.71 -4.21
CA TYR A 477 27.28 12.48 -3.42
C TYR A 477 26.05 11.60 -3.71
N LEU A 478 26.17 10.28 -3.49
CA LEU A 478 25.04 9.36 -3.68
C LEU A 478 24.03 9.47 -2.53
N HIS A 479 22.78 9.10 -2.84
CA HIS A 479 21.65 9.12 -1.91
C HIS A 479 20.70 7.95 -2.20
N ILE A 480 19.78 7.65 -1.29
CA ILE A 480 18.93 6.44 -1.36
C ILE A 480 18.17 6.26 -2.69
N GLY A 481 17.78 7.34 -3.36
CA GLY A 481 17.20 7.29 -4.72
C GLY A 481 18.15 6.74 -5.81
N HIS A 482 19.46 7.00 -5.72
CA HIS A 482 20.49 6.41 -6.60
C HIS A 482 20.75 4.93 -6.25
N LEU A 483 20.62 4.56 -4.97
CA LEU A 483 20.90 3.20 -4.52
C LEU A 483 19.97 2.15 -5.15
N LYS A 484 18.71 2.50 -5.45
CA LYS A 484 17.82 1.61 -6.22
C LYS A 484 18.44 1.23 -7.57
N ALA A 485 19.00 2.21 -8.28
CA ALA A 485 19.62 1.99 -9.59
C ALA A 485 20.89 1.14 -9.47
N ALA A 486 21.81 1.50 -8.56
CA ALA A 486 23.06 0.77 -8.38
C ALA A 486 22.83 -0.70 -7.97
N ILE A 487 22.02 -0.93 -6.93
CA ILE A 487 21.75 -2.28 -6.41
C ILE A 487 20.94 -3.13 -7.40
N LEU A 488 19.96 -2.57 -8.13
CA LEU A 488 19.25 -3.33 -9.16
C LEU A 488 20.16 -3.73 -10.32
N ASN A 489 21.06 -2.85 -10.80
CA ASN A 489 22.01 -3.22 -11.85
C ASN A 489 22.96 -4.34 -11.38
N ARG A 490 23.55 -4.24 -10.18
CA ARG A 490 24.37 -5.32 -9.60
C ARG A 490 23.59 -6.63 -9.48
N PHE A 491 22.39 -6.59 -8.88
CA PHE A 491 21.51 -7.75 -8.71
C PHE A 491 21.22 -8.47 -10.03
N PHE A 492 20.98 -7.75 -11.12
CA PHE A 492 20.75 -8.38 -12.43
C PHE A 492 22.03 -8.92 -13.07
N ALA A 493 23.18 -8.26 -12.90
CA ALA A 493 24.46 -8.84 -13.31
C ALA A 493 24.71 -10.16 -12.57
N ASP A 494 24.51 -10.20 -11.24
CA ASP A 494 24.65 -11.43 -10.46
C ASP A 494 23.66 -12.52 -10.90
N LYS A 495 22.37 -12.18 -11.01
CA LYS A 495 21.28 -13.11 -11.39
C LYS A 495 21.52 -13.78 -12.75
N TYR A 496 22.08 -13.06 -13.71
CA TYR A 496 22.32 -13.55 -15.07
C TYR A 496 23.80 -13.86 -15.37
N LYS A 497 24.69 -13.88 -14.37
CA LYS A 497 26.15 -14.07 -14.52
C LYS A 497 26.76 -13.12 -15.58
N GLY A 498 26.24 -11.90 -15.59
CA GLY A 498 26.55 -10.84 -16.54
C GLY A 498 27.73 -9.96 -16.14
N LYS A 499 27.77 -8.76 -16.70
CA LYS A 499 28.71 -7.69 -16.36
C LYS A 499 27.99 -6.42 -15.95
N TYR A 500 28.55 -5.71 -14.99
CA TYR A 500 28.05 -4.45 -14.45
C TYR A 500 29.11 -3.37 -14.59
N ILE A 501 28.78 -2.32 -15.33
CA ILE A 501 29.66 -1.18 -15.62
C ILE A 501 29.26 0.01 -14.72
N LEU A 502 30.25 0.64 -14.09
CA LEU A 502 30.11 1.99 -13.54
C LEU A 502 30.54 2.98 -14.64
N ARG A 503 29.62 3.79 -15.14
CA ARG A 503 29.95 4.86 -16.10
C ARG A 503 29.74 6.23 -15.46
N PHE A 504 30.76 7.07 -15.44
CA PHE A 504 30.56 8.48 -15.16
C PHE A 504 30.03 9.16 -16.42
N ASP A 505 28.83 9.75 -16.34
CA ASP A 505 28.19 10.39 -17.49
C ASP A 505 28.60 11.87 -17.58
N ASP A 506 29.90 12.08 -17.76
CA ASP A 506 30.59 13.37 -17.82
C ASP A 506 30.41 14.03 -19.19
N THR A 507 29.35 14.83 -19.32
CA THR A 507 28.98 15.55 -20.56
C THR A 507 28.92 17.07 -20.37
N ASN A 508 29.12 17.56 -19.15
CA ASN A 508 28.81 18.92 -18.77
C ASN A 508 29.92 19.52 -17.88
N PRO A 509 30.99 20.10 -18.48
CA PRO A 509 32.18 20.56 -17.77
C PRO A 509 31.94 21.68 -16.73
N SER A 510 30.73 22.22 -16.65
CA SER A 510 30.33 23.27 -15.71
C SER A 510 29.74 22.79 -14.36
N LYS A 511 29.72 21.47 -14.09
CA LYS A 511 29.17 20.89 -12.85
C LYS A 511 29.90 19.64 -12.33
N GLU A 512 31.00 19.27 -12.98
CA GLU A 512 31.62 17.96 -12.86
C GLU A 512 33.01 18.12 -12.23
N GLU A 513 33.22 17.49 -11.08
CA GLU A 513 34.41 17.67 -10.23
C GLU A 513 34.92 16.30 -9.79
N GLY A 514 36.24 16.09 -9.82
CA GLY A 514 36.85 14.77 -9.55
C GLY A 514 36.56 14.21 -8.15
N GLU A 515 36.35 15.07 -7.15
CA GLU A 515 35.94 14.66 -5.79
C GLU A 515 34.67 13.79 -5.84
N PHE A 516 33.70 14.14 -6.69
CA PHE A 516 32.44 13.39 -6.75
C PHE A 516 32.59 12.01 -7.36
N GLU A 517 33.55 11.78 -8.27
CA GLU A 517 33.80 10.43 -8.76
C GLU A 517 34.32 9.50 -7.67
N ASP A 518 35.31 9.98 -6.92
CA ASP A 518 35.94 9.19 -5.86
C ASP A 518 34.98 9.01 -4.68
N ALA A 519 34.20 10.04 -4.34
CA ALA A 519 33.09 9.92 -3.39
C ALA A 519 32.02 8.91 -3.84
N ILE A 520 31.72 8.81 -5.14
CA ILE A 520 30.80 7.81 -5.70
C ILE A 520 31.41 6.39 -5.63
N LYS A 521 32.70 6.23 -5.94
CA LYS A 521 33.42 4.94 -5.82
C LYS A 521 33.43 4.47 -4.35
N GLU A 522 33.74 5.37 -3.41
CA GLU A 522 33.67 5.14 -1.96
C GLU A 522 32.25 4.79 -1.48
N ASP A 523 31.23 5.54 -1.93
CA ASP A 523 29.84 5.30 -1.54
C ASP A 523 29.36 3.90 -1.99
N LEU A 524 29.73 3.47 -3.20
CA LEU A 524 29.42 2.13 -3.73
C LEU A 524 30.19 1.03 -2.98
N ALA A 525 31.46 1.24 -2.64
CA ALA A 525 32.25 0.32 -1.83
C ALA A 525 31.68 0.20 -0.39
N MET A 526 31.23 1.31 0.21
CA MET A 526 30.60 1.36 1.54
C MET A 526 29.28 0.57 1.63
N ILE A 527 28.66 0.26 0.49
CA ILE A 527 27.51 -0.63 0.37
C ILE A 527 27.79 -1.92 -0.41
N GLU A 528 29.07 -2.32 -0.55
CA GLU A 528 29.48 -3.57 -1.19
C GLU A 528 28.84 -3.76 -2.59
N VAL A 529 28.86 -2.72 -3.42
CA VAL A 529 28.39 -2.76 -4.82
C VAL A 529 29.60 -2.62 -5.75
N GLU A 530 30.23 -3.76 -6.02
CA GLU A 530 31.38 -3.89 -6.92
C GLU A 530 30.96 -3.85 -8.40
N PHE A 531 31.83 -3.34 -9.28
CA PHE A 531 31.62 -3.19 -10.71
C PHE A 531 32.81 -3.76 -11.49
N ASP A 532 32.56 -4.33 -12.68
CA ASP A 532 33.58 -5.05 -13.46
C ASP A 532 34.41 -4.12 -14.37
N LYS A 533 33.94 -2.89 -14.59
CA LYS A 533 34.58 -1.87 -15.44
C LYS A 533 34.17 -0.47 -14.96
N VAL A 534 35.12 0.46 -14.97
CA VAL A 534 34.86 1.91 -14.91
C VAL A 534 35.00 2.49 -16.32
N VAL A 535 34.14 3.44 -16.67
CA VAL A 535 34.12 4.13 -17.98
C VAL A 535 33.77 5.59 -17.78
N HIS A 536 34.31 6.47 -18.62
CA HIS A 536 33.87 7.85 -18.72
C HIS A 536 33.17 8.07 -20.07
N THR A 537 32.10 8.85 -20.09
CA THR A 537 31.49 9.33 -21.33
C THR A 537 32.51 10.15 -22.16
N SER A 538 33.39 10.91 -21.48
CA SER A 538 34.42 11.72 -22.12
C SER A 538 35.54 10.93 -22.83
N ASP A 539 35.83 9.68 -22.41
CA ASP A 539 36.72 8.75 -23.13
C ASP A 539 36.25 8.50 -24.57
N HIS A 540 34.97 8.76 -24.86
CA HIS A 540 34.32 8.40 -26.12
C HIS A 540 33.85 9.61 -26.92
N PHE A 541 34.15 10.86 -26.51
CA PHE A 541 33.80 12.07 -27.27
C PHE A 541 34.27 12.03 -28.74
N ASP A 542 35.46 11.48 -29.04
CA ASP A 542 35.92 11.35 -30.44
C ASP A 542 35.07 10.36 -31.26
N LYS A 543 34.61 9.25 -30.65
CA LYS A 543 33.68 8.29 -31.28
C LYS A 543 32.27 8.87 -31.44
N ILE A 544 31.76 9.54 -30.40
CA ILE A 544 30.46 10.20 -30.43
C ILE A 544 30.44 11.26 -31.53
N ARG A 545 31.53 12.03 -31.69
CA ARG A 545 31.70 12.98 -32.79
C ARG A 545 31.73 12.30 -34.16
N GLU A 546 32.35 11.13 -34.31
CA GLU A 546 32.32 10.35 -35.57
C GLU A 546 30.88 9.92 -35.93
N HIS A 547 30.13 9.37 -34.97
CA HIS A 547 28.71 9.04 -35.17
C HIS A 547 27.83 10.28 -35.41
N THR A 548 28.17 11.42 -34.81
CA THR A 548 27.50 12.71 -35.05
C THR A 548 27.70 13.17 -36.50
N ILE A 549 28.93 13.11 -37.00
CA ILE A 549 29.27 13.41 -38.40
C ILE A 549 28.55 12.45 -39.36
N ARG A 550 28.34 11.18 -38.95
CA ARG A 550 27.57 10.20 -39.71
C ARG A 550 26.09 10.62 -39.86
N LEU A 551 25.44 11.06 -38.78
CA LEU A 551 24.07 11.58 -38.82
C LEU A 551 23.94 12.82 -39.73
N ILE A 552 24.89 13.75 -39.67
CA ILE A 552 24.90 14.92 -40.57
C ILE A 552 25.01 14.47 -42.05
N LYS A 553 25.91 13.52 -42.35
CA LYS A 553 26.07 12.95 -43.71
C LYS A 553 24.87 12.14 -44.19
N GLN A 554 24.07 11.59 -43.29
CA GLN A 554 22.78 10.94 -43.60
C GLN A 554 21.65 11.95 -43.82
N GLY A 555 21.87 13.25 -43.55
CA GLY A 555 20.84 14.28 -43.52
C GLY A 555 19.98 14.26 -42.26
N ASP A 556 20.32 13.43 -41.27
CA ASP A 556 19.57 13.19 -40.03
C ASP A 556 19.95 14.14 -38.87
N ALA A 557 20.77 15.16 -39.14
CA ALA A 557 21.07 16.25 -38.20
C ALA A 557 21.34 17.56 -38.95
N PHE A 558 21.05 18.70 -38.31
CA PHE A 558 21.27 20.04 -38.85
C PHE A 558 21.73 21.03 -37.76
N MET A 559 22.49 22.04 -38.16
CA MET A 559 23.00 23.10 -37.29
C MET A 559 21.96 24.22 -37.14
N ASP A 560 21.84 24.77 -35.93
CA ASP A 560 20.85 25.79 -35.60
C ASP A 560 21.40 26.81 -34.59
N ASN A 561 21.32 28.10 -34.92
CA ASN A 561 21.66 29.25 -34.07
C ASN A 561 20.44 29.97 -33.48
N THR A 562 19.24 29.38 -33.58
CA THR A 562 18.05 29.87 -32.88
C THR A 562 18.27 29.75 -31.37
N ASP A 563 17.94 30.80 -30.60
CA ASP A 563 18.14 30.81 -29.15
C ASP A 563 17.28 29.77 -28.41
N ALA A 564 17.69 29.41 -27.19
CA ALA A 564 17.09 28.29 -26.45
C ALA A 564 15.61 28.48 -26.09
N GLU A 565 15.14 29.71 -25.86
CA GLU A 565 13.73 29.97 -25.56
C GLU A 565 12.90 30.01 -26.85
N THR A 566 13.38 30.62 -27.92
CA THR A 566 12.74 30.54 -29.25
C THR A 566 12.68 29.10 -29.77
N VAL A 567 13.71 28.27 -29.59
CA VAL A 567 13.67 26.82 -29.93
C VAL A 567 12.59 26.09 -29.12
N LYS A 568 12.46 26.41 -27.83
CA LYS A 568 11.45 25.85 -26.92
C LYS A 568 10.04 26.29 -27.29
N GLU A 569 9.84 27.54 -27.73
CA GLU A 569 8.57 28.04 -28.26
C GLU A 569 8.22 27.41 -29.62
N GLN A 570 9.16 27.37 -30.57
CA GLN A 570 9.00 26.68 -31.86
C GLN A 570 8.59 25.21 -31.67
N ARG A 571 9.27 24.47 -30.78
CA ARG A 571 8.94 23.07 -30.46
C ARG A 571 7.59 22.89 -29.77
N ARG A 572 7.09 23.89 -29.04
CA ARG A 572 5.72 23.91 -28.49
C ARG A 572 4.70 24.17 -29.60
N ALA A 573 4.95 25.19 -30.42
CA ALA A 573 4.08 25.69 -31.49
C ALA A 573 4.09 24.84 -32.78
N VAL A 574 4.94 23.81 -32.86
CA VAL A 574 5.09 22.94 -34.06
C VAL A 574 5.63 23.73 -35.27
N ILE A 575 6.55 24.65 -35.02
CA ILE A 575 7.21 25.46 -36.05
C ILE A 575 8.60 24.85 -36.33
N PRO A 576 8.95 24.55 -37.60
CA PRO A 576 10.29 24.08 -37.95
C PRO A 576 11.31 25.21 -37.85
N SER A 577 12.56 24.86 -37.52
CA SER A 577 13.65 25.84 -37.55
C SER A 577 13.92 26.33 -38.97
N LYS A 578 14.24 27.62 -39.11
CA LYS A 578 14.68 28.24 -40.38
C LYS A 578 15.90 27.52 -40.96
N ASN A 579 16.77 27.00 -40.08
CA ASN A 579 18.02 26.33 -40.45
C ASN A 579 17.84 24.84 -40.82
N ARG A 580 16.63 24.28 -40.68
CA ARG A 580 16.34 22.85 -40.99
C ARG A 580 16.63 22.47 -42.45
N GLY A 581 16.67 23.45 -43.35
CA GLY A 581 16.93 23.28 -44.78
C GLY A 581 18.40 23.38 -45.24
N LEU A 582 19.36 23.64 -44.35
CA LEU A 582 20.79 23.75 -44.70
C LEU A 582 21.33 22.49 -45.40
N SER A 583 22.28 22.65 -46.31
CA SER A 583 22.96 21.55 -47.01
C SER A 583 23.85 20.70 -46.09
N ILE A 584 24.20 19.49 -46.52
CA ILE A 584 25.06 18.59 -45.73
C ILE A 584 26.45 19.23 -45.55
N GLU A 585 26.95 19.89 -46.57
CA GLU A 585 28.23 20.58 -46.64
C GLU A 585 28.29 21.76 -45.66
N GLU A 586 27.24 22.61 -45.63
CA GLU A 586 27.12 23.71 -44.68
C GLU A 586 27.02 23.21 -43.24
N ASN A 587 26.20 22.19 -43.00
CA ASN A 587 26.04 21.59 -41.66
C ASN A 587 27.36 20.98 -41.16
N LEU A 588 28.11 20.28 -42.01
CA LEU A 588 29.43 19.74 -41.65
C LEU A 588 30.45 20.85 -41.34
N LYS A 589 30.46 21.92 -42.13
CA LYS A 589 31.35 23.07 -41.89
C LYS A 589 31.01 23.76 -40.57
N LEU A 590 29.74 24.12 -40.35
CA LEU A 590 29.28 24.78 -39.13
C LEU A 590 29.49 23.91 -37.89
N PHE A 591 29.31 22.59 -37.99
CA PHE A 591 29.63 21.66 -36.91
C PHE A 591 31.12 21.63 -36.56
N GLN A 592 32.01 21.67 -37.57
CA GLN A 592 33.45 21.76 -37.34
C GLN A 592 33.84 23.13 -36.75
N ASP A 593 33.29 24.24 -37.27
CA ASP A 593 33.57 25.58 -36.75
C ASP A 593 33.03 25.75 -35.30
N MET A 594 31.94 25.08 -34.92
CA MET A 594 31.47 24.96 -33.52
C MET A 594 32.45 24.13 -32.67
N CYS A 595 32.94 22.97 -33.17
CA CYS A 595 33.93 22.15 -32.46
C CYS A 595 35.28 22.89 -32.24
N ASP A 596 35.69 23.70 -33.21
CA ASP A 596 36.87 24.58 -33.13
C ASP A 596 36.64 25.77 -32.18
N GLY A 597 35.39 26.04 -31.78
CA GLY A 597 34.99 27.16 -30.94
C GLY A 597 34.99 28.52 -31.65
N LYS A 598 34.80 28.53 -32.97
CA LYS A 598 34.61 29.74 -33.80
C LYS A 598 33.13 30.15 -33.91
N ALA A 599 32.23 29.18 -33.72
CA ALA A 599 30.78 29.34 -33.87
C ALA A 599 30.02 28.87 -32.60
N PRO A 600 30.29 29.48 -31.42
CA PRO A 600 29.71 29.05 -30.14
C PRO A 600 28.20 29.35 -30.00
N GLU A 601 27.65 30.22 -30.85
CA GLU A 601 26.22 30.54 -30.91
C GLU A 601 25.38 29.44 -31.59
N TRP A 602 26.02 28.43 -32.20
CA TRP A 602 25.34 27.33 -32.86
C TRP A 602 25.21 26.09 -31.95
N SER A 603 24.19 25.30 -32.26
CA SER A 603 23.94 23.98 -31.71
C SER A 603 23.66 22.99 -32.85
N LEU A 604 23.91 21.70 -32.64
CA LEU A 604 23.45 20.66 -33.56
C LEU A 604 22.14 20.06 -33.04
N ARG A 605 21.16 19.94 -33.93
CA ARG A 605 19.85 19.32 -33.68
C ARG A 605 19.71 18.05 -34.51
N ALA A 606 19.10 17.02 -33.95
CA ALA A 606 18.66 15.87 -34.75
C ALA A 606 17.53 16.31 -35.69
N LYS A 607 17.53 15.81 -36.93
CA LYS A 607 16.46 16.04 -37.92
C LYS A 607 15.52 14.85 -37.89
N ILE A 608 14.55 14.93 -37.00
CA ILE A 608 13.56 13.87 -36.76
C ILE A 608 12.25 14.37 -37.40
N ASP A 609 11.25 14.70 -36.57
CA ASP A 609 9.96 15.22 -36.98
C ASP A 609 9.56 16.36 -36.02
N TYR A 610 9.41 17.58 -36.55
CA TYR A 610 9.03 18.75 -35.75
C TYR A 610 7.53 18.76 -35.41
N GLU A 611 6.70 17.97 -36.10
CA GLU A 611 5.26 17.80 -35.88
C GLU A 611 4.94 16.67 -34.90
N HIS A 612 5.96 15.92 -34.48
CA HIS A 612 5.79 14.67 -33.75
C HIS A 612 4.95 14.82 -32.46
N LYS A 613 4.10 13.83 -32.17
CA LYS A 613 3.21 13.87 -30.99
C LYS A 613 4.00 13.85 -29.68
N ASN A 614 5.05 13.04 -29.61
CA ASN A 614 6.00 13.09 -28.51
C ASN A 614 6.95 14.28 -28.69
N GLY A 615 6.83 15.29 -27.82
CA GLY A 615 7.62 16.54 -27.88
C GLY A 615 9.14 16.34 -27.74
N VAL A 616 9.59 15.21 -27.18
CA VAL A 616 11.02 14.85 -27.13
C VAL A 616 11.59 14.69 -28.55
N MET A 617 10.82 14.09 -29.46
CA MET A 617 11.22 13.82 -30.85
C MET A 617 11.26 15.08 -31.73
N ARG A 618 10.75 16.23 -31.27
CA ARG A 618 10.68 17.47 -32.07
C ARG A 618 12.03 18.13 -32.25
N ASP A 619 12.81 17.64 -33.21
CA ASP A 619 14.16 18.07 -33.56
C ASP A 619 15.02 18.48 -32.34
N PRO A 620 15.32 17.55 -31.42
CA PRO A 620 16.03 17.83 -30.17
C PRO A 620 17.48 18.29 -30.42
N VAL A 621 17.99 19.16 -29.56
CA VAL A 621 19.42 19.50 -29.52
C VAL A 621 20.22 18.28 -29.05
N ILE A 622 21.26 17.93 -29.80
CA ILE A 622 22.10 16.74 -29.60
C ILE A 622 23.58 17.08 -29.35
N TYR A 623 24.02 18.29 -29.70
CA TYR A 623 25.39 18.78 -29.49
C TYR A 623 25.36 20.29 -29.31
N ARG A 624 26.24 20.85 -28.47
CA ARG A 624 26.29 22.29 -28.16
C ARG A 624 27.71 22.75 -27.86
N ALA A 625 28.03 24.02 -28.10
CA ALA A 625 29.18 24.66 -27.45
C ALA A 625 28.96 24.75 -25.93
N VAL A 626 30.04 24.68 -25.14
CA VAL A 626 30.04 24.97 -23.70
C VAL A 626 31.38 25.62 -23.34
N GLU A 627 31.33 26.80 -22.72
CA GLU A 627 32.52 27.44 -22.16
C GLU A 627 32.94 26.79 -20.84
N GLY A 628 34.24 26.54 -20.68
CA GLY A 628 34.83 25.91 -19.50
C GLY A 628 35.98 24.96 -19.85
N SER A 629 36.59 24.39 -18.81
CA SER A 629 37.50 23.25 -18.94
C SER A 629 36.78 22.01 -18.39
N HIS A 630 36.86 20.90 -19.12
CA HIS A 630 36.43 19.61 -18.61
C HIS A 630 37.41 19.10 -17.55
N HIS A 631 36.91 18.44 -16.51
CA HIS A 631 37.75 17.94 -15.41
C HIS A 631 38.80 16.91 -15.86
N ILE A 632 38.40 15.90 -16.66
CA ILE A 632 39.31 14.93 -17.29
C ILE A 632 39.95 15.46 -18.59
N THR A 633 39.15 15.82 -19.60
CA THR A 633 39.67 16.14 -20.95
C THR A 633 40.20 17.57 -21.12
N GLY A 634 40.23 18.38 -20.06
CA GLY A 634 40.76 19.74 -20.06
C GLY A 634 40.04 20.64 -21.07
N THR A 635 40.81 21.42 -21.83
CA THR A 635 40.32 22.26 -22.93
C THR A 635 40.42 21.58 -24.31
N LYS A 636 40.52 20.24 -24.38
CA LYS A 636 40.58 19.49 -25.66
C LYS A 636 39.32 19.69 -26.51
N TYR A 637 38.17 19.89 -25.85
CA TYR A 637 36.87 20.07 -26.47
C TYR A 637 36.24 21.40 -26.08
N LYS A 638 35.54 22.03 -27.05
CA LYS A 638 34.76 23.26 -26.83
C LYS A 638 33.26 23.07 -27.10
N ALA A 639 32.91 21.92 -27.67
CA ALA A 639 31.54 21.50 -27.91
C ALA A 639 31.37 20.05 -27.44
N TYR A 640 30.21 19.77 -26.85
CA TYR A 640 29.92 18.56 -26.09
C TYR A 640 28.59 17.94 -26.53
N PRO A 641 28.47 16.60 -26.55
CA PRO A 641 27.22 15.92 -26.85
C PRO A 641 26.22 16.09 -25.71
N MET A 642 24.94 16.05 -26.05
CA MET A 642 23.85 15.95 -25.07
C MET A 642 23.63 14.49 -24.68
N TYR A 643 23.21 14.26 -23.42
CA TYR A 643 22.86 12.94 -22.88
C TYR A 643 22.06 12.05 -23.85
N ASP A 644 21.05 12.64 -24.51
CA ASP A 644 20.16 11.92 -25.43
C ASP A 644 20.89 11.25 -26.61
N LEU A 645 22.01 11.82 -27.06
CA LEU A 645 22.89 11.28 -28.11
C LEU A 645 24.04 10.45 -27.51
N ALA A 646 24.67 10.94 -26.44
CA ALA A 646 25.80 10.26 -25.83
C ALA A 646 25.41 8.87 -25.29
N CYS A 647 24.30 8.80 -24.56
CA CYS A 647 23.82 7.59 -23.89
C CYS A 647 23.61 6.39 -24.83
N PRO A 648 22.87 6.46 -25.97
CA PRO A 648 22.76 5.35 -26.92
C PRO A 648 24.08 4.98 -27.61
N VAL A 649 24.93 5.97 -27.93
CA VAL A 649 26.22 5.71 -28.55
C VAL A 649 27.15 4.95 -27.60
N ILE A 650 27.19 5.33 -26.33
CA ILE A 650 28.08 4.69 -25.35
C ILE A 650 27.49 3.38 -24.84
N ASP A 651 26.18 3.29 -24.61
CA ASP A 651 25.52 2.01 -24.30
C ASP A 651 25.84 0.98 -25.41
N HIS A 652 25.89 1.37 -26.69
CA HIS A 652 26.39 0.50 -27.77
C HIS A 652 27.90 0.18 -27.65
N ILE A 653 28.77 1.19 -27.48
CA ILE A 653 30.24 1.01 -27.44
C ILE A 653 30.70 0.13 -26.25
N ASP A 654 30.04 0.23 -25.11
CA ASP A 654 30.28 -0.60 -23.92
C ASP A 654 29.69 -2.03 -24.06
N GLY A 655 28.89 -2.28 -25.09
CA GLY A 655 28.17 -3.54 -25.28
C GLY A 655 27.02 -3.75 -24.29
N VAL A 656 26.41 -2.67 -23.78
CA VAL A 656 25.23 -2.73 -22.90
C VAL A 656 24.11 -3.44 -23.63
N THR A 657 23.53 -4.43 -22.97
CA THR A 657 22.39 -5.22 -23.48
C THR A 657 21.07 -4.78 -22.87
N HIS A 658 21.10 -4.32 -21.61
CA HIS A 658 19.93 -3.93 -20.84
C HIS A 658 20.19 -2.55 -20.20
N ALA A 659 19.57 -1.52 -20.75
CA ALA A 659 19.68 -0.15 -20.31
C ALA A 659 18.64 0.14 -19.22
N LEU A 660 18.97 -0.18 -17.96
CA LEU A 660 18.12 0.15 -16.82
C LEU A 660 17.97 1.69 -16.66
N ARG A 661 16.74 2.17 -16.51
CA ARG A 661 16.39 3.60 -16.45
C ARG A 661 15.27 3.87 -15.44
N ALA A 662 15.23 5.10 -14.92
CA ALA A 662 14.08 5.56 -14.15
C ALA A 662 12.94 6.00 -15.08
N ASN A 663 11.67 5.79 -14.68
CA ASN A 663 10.48 6.15 -15.48
C ASN A 663 10.47 7.58 -16.08
N GLU A 664 11.21 8.53 -15.49
CA GLU A 664 11.33 9.90 -15.99
C GLU A 664 11.92 9.99 -17.42
N TYR A 665 12.62 8.93 -17.84
CA TYR A 665 13.18 8.80 -19.19
C TYR A 665 12.20 8.13 -20.17
N ALA A 666 11.00 7.70 -19.76
CA ALA A 666 10.06 6.95 -20.60
C ALA A 666 9.69 7.66 -21.92
N ALA A 667 9.49 8.98 -21.89
CA ALA A 667 9.25 9.78 -23.10
C ALA A 667 10.45 9.84 -24.08
N ARG A 668 11.62 9.32 -23.68
CA ARG A 668 12.86 9.32 -24.46
C ARG A 668 13.22 7.94 -25.02
N HIS A 669 12.41 6.90 -24.79
CA HIS A 669 12.72 5.55 -25.29
C HIS A 669 12.62 5.50 -26.81
N GLU A 670 11.62 6.17 -27.36
CA GLU A 670 11.43 6.39 -28.80
C GLU A 670 12.61 7.16 -29.43
N GLN A 671 13.15 8.15 -28.71
CA GLN A 671 14.31 8.96 -29.10
C GLN A 671 15.61 8.13 -29.09
N TYR A 672 15.81 7.33 -28.04
CA TYR A 672 16.93 6.41 -27.90
C TYR A 672 16.92 5.36 -29.03
N GLU A 673 15.78 4.71 -29.24
CA GLU A 673 15.56 3.74 -30.32
C GLU A 673 15.76 4.35 -31.72
N TRP A 674 15.44 5.63 -31.91
CA TRP A 674 15.74 6.34 -33.15
C TRP A 674 17.24 6.44 -33.41
N PHE A 675 18.06 6.81 -32.41
CA PHE A 675 19.52 6.82 -32.55
C PHE A 675 20.10 5.43 -32.84
N ILE A 676 19.67 4.41 -32.09
CA ILE A 676 20.08 3.00 -32.31
C ILE A 676 19.83 2.60 -33.77
N LYS A 677 18.62 2.85 -34.29
CA LYS A 677 18.22 2.47 -35.66
C LYS A 677 18.94 3.30 -36.74
N LYS A 678 19.12 4.60 -36.54
CA LYS A 678 19.79 5.49 -37.51
C LYS A 678 21.29 5.24 -37.64
N LEU A 679 21.94 4.88 -36.54
CA LEU A 679 23.38 4.55 -36.52
C LEU A 679 23.67 3.10 -36.90
N GLY A 680 22.65 2.24 -37.00
CA GLY A 680 22.76 0.83 -37.38
C GLY A 680 23.24 -0.07 -36.23
N PHE A 681 22.98 0.32 -34.99
CA PHE A 681 23.40 -0.43 -33.80
C PHE A 681 22.41 -1.57 -33.47
N PRO A 682 22.86 -2.63 -32.77
CA PRO A 682 21.96 -3.63 -32.20
C PRO A 682 20.94 -3.00 -31.23
N HIS A 683 19.76 -3.59 -31.12
CA HIS A 683 18.78 -3.19 -30.13
C HIS A 683 19.30 -3.44 -28.70
N ILE A 684 18.94 -2.54 -27.78
CA ILE A 684 19.33 -2.56 -26.37
C ILE A 684 18.03 -2.46 -25.55
N GLU A 685 17.72 -3.49 -24.79
CA GLU A 685 16.48 -3.60 -24.01
C GLU A 685 16.43 -2.48 -22.96
N ILE A 686 15.39 -1.65 -22.97
CA ILE A 686 15.21 -0.63 -21.92
C ILE A 686 14.35 -1.23 -20.80
N PHE A 687 14.81 -1.10 -19.57
CA PHE A 687 14.13 -1.64 -18.40
C PHE A 687 13.86 -0.56 -17.35
N ASP A 688 12.59 -0.16 -17.24
CA ASP A 688 12.12 0.89 -16.34
C ASP A 688 11.97 0.44 -14.89
N PHE A 689 12.33 1.33 -13.96
CA PHE A 689 11.97 1.25 -12.56
C PHE A 689 11.52 2.60 -12.01
N SER A 690 10.58 2.61 -11.05
CA SER A 690 10.27 3.83 -10.31
C SER A 690 11.42 4.24 -9.40
N ARG A 691 11.68 5.54 -9.25
CA ARG A 691 12.57 6.03 -8.19
C ARG A 691 11.98 5.67 -6.82
N ILE A 692 12.86 5.40 -5.87
CA ILE A 692 12.50 5.43 -4.44
C ILE A 692 12.47 6.89 -3.99
N ASP A 693 11.40 7.27 -3.30
CA ASP A 693 11.20 8.55 -2.64
C ASP A 693 10.56 8.30 -1.27
N PHE A 694 10.83 9.14 -0.27
CA PHE A 694 10.40 8.92 1.12
C PHE A 694 9.68 10.14 1.69
N VAL A 695 8.73 9.92 2.60
CA VAL A 695 8.11 11.01 3.37
C VAL A 695 9.14 11.79 4.19
N TYR A 696 8.86 13.07 4.41
CA TYR A 696 9.69 14.00 5.17
C TYR A 696 11.16 14.06 4.72
N THR A 697 11.42 13.72 3.44
CA THR A 697 12.75 13.57 2.86
C THR A 697 12.86 14.39 1.59
N VAL A 698 14.07 14.86 1.25
CA VAL A 698 14.34 15.58 0.00
C VAL A 698 15.57 14.98 -0.67
N LEU A 699 15.44 14.53 -1.92
CA LEU A 699 16.53 13.92 -2.69
C LEU A 699 17.16 14.85 -3.74
N SER A 700 16.63 16.06 -3.95
CA SER A 700 17.19 16.98 -4.94
C SER A 700 18.57 17.48 -4.52
N LYS A 701 19.62 17.21 -5.32
CA LYS A 701 21.01 17.68 -5.12
C LYS A 701 21.09 19.16 -4.69
N ARG A 702 20.31 20.05 -5.33
CA ARG A 702 20.25 21.49 -4.99
C ARG A 702 19.71 21.75 -3.58
N LYS A 703 18.64 21.06 -3.18
CA LYS A 703 18.00 21.21 -1.87
C LYS A 703 18.84 20.58 -0.76
N LEU A 704 19.54 19.48 -1.04
CA LEU A 704 20.53 18.89 -0.12
C LEU A 704 21.73 19.81 0.09
N LYS A 705 22.31 20.37 -0.98
CA LYS A 705 23.42 21.33 -0.88
C LYS A 705 23.03 22.55 -0.03
N TYR A 706 21.85 23.12 -0.26
CA TYR A 706 21.30 24.21 0.57
C TYR A 706 21.24 23.85 2.08
N LEU A 707 20.77 22.66 2.44
CA LEU A 707 20.68 22.23 3.86
C LEU A 707 22.07 22.11 4.53
N VAL A 708 23.12 21.77 3.77
CA VAL A 708 24.52 21.81 4.25
C VAL A 708 25.02 23.26 4.36
N GLU A 709 24.79 24.08 3.33
CA GLU A 709 25.24 25.48 3.28
C GLU A 709 24.57 26.38 4.33
N GLN A 710 23.36 26.04 4.78
CA GLN A 710 22.67 26.71 5.89
C GLN A 710 23.00 26.13 7.27
N GLY A 711 23.89 25.13 7.38
CA GLY A 711 24.29 24.54 8.66
C GLY A 711 23.19 23.76 9.40
N VAL A 712 22.11 23.37 8.70
CA VAL A 712 21.01 22.55 9.28
C VAL A 712 21.50 21.14 9.63
N VAL A 713 22.55 20.68 8.97
CA VAL A 713 23.25 19.42 9.22
C VAL A 713 24.77 19.63 9.29
N SER A 714 25.47 18.68 9.91
CA SER A 714 26.93 18.67 10.03
C SER A 714 27.68 18.45 8.70
N GLY A 715 27.01 17.88 7.69
CA GLY A 715 27.56 17.65 6.35
C GLY A 715 26.92 16.48 5.62
N TRP A 716 27.53 16.02 4.53
CA TRP A 716 27.01 14.94 3.68
C TRP A 716 26.96 13.55 4.35
N ALA A 717 27.64 13.37 5.49
CA ALA A 717 27.64 12.12 6.28
C ALA A 717 26.74 12.18 7.53
N ASP A 718 25.98 13.26 7.71
CA ASP A 718 25.08 13.44 8.86
C ASP A 718 24.01 12.34 8.92
N PRO A 719 23.76 11.70 10.09
CA PRO A 719 22.77 10.64 10.23
C PRO A 719 21.35 11.02 9.80
N ARG A 720 21.00 12.31 9.78
CA ARG A 720 19.68 12.79 9.32
C ARG A 720 19.57 12.82 7.79
N PHE A 721 20.68 12.79 7.05
CA PHE A 721 20.69 12.92 5.59
C PHE A 721 20.36 11.61 4.85
N PRO A 722 19.63 11.68 3.72
CA PRO A 722 19.31 10.51 2.89
C PRO A 722 20.47 10.07 1.96
N THR A 723 21.68 10.59 2.20
CA THR A 723 22.91 10.17 1.51
C THR A 723 23.29 8.75 1.88
N VAL A 724 24.17 8.10 1.10
CA VAL A 724 24.70 6.78 1.46
C VAL A 724 25.42 6.84 2.80
N ARG A 725 26.31 7.84 2.96
CA ARG A 725 27.08 8.07 4.20
C ARG A 725 26.15 8.34 5.40
N GLY A 726 25.09 9.13 5.22
CA GLY A 726 24.12 9.47 6.27
C GLY A 726 23.23 8.31 6.72
N ILE A 727 22.61 7.57 5.80
CA ILE A 727 21.80 6.40 6.20
C ILE A 727 22.69 5.32 6.84
N ARG A 728 23.93 5.16 6.37
CA ARG A 728 24.93 4.27 6.96
C ARG A 728 25.30 4.75 8.38
N SER A 729 25.63 6.02 8.60
CA SER A 729 25.99 6.57 9.93
C SER A 729 24.83 6.57 10.94
N ARG A 730 23.57 6.53 10.47
CA ARG A 730 22.36 6.24 11.27
C ARG A 730 22.16 4.74 11.58
N GLY A 731 23.09 3.87 11.19
CA GLY A 731 23.05 2.44 11.51
C GLY A 731 22.30 1.56 10.49
N MET A 732 22.13 2.02 9.25
CA MET A 732 21.69 1.13 8.17
C MET A 732 22.77 0.09 7.84
N THR A 733 22.43 -1.19 7.89
CA THR A 733 23.30 -2.28 7.43
C THR A 733 23.22 -2.42 5.92
N VAL A 734 24.34 -2.81 5.29
CA VAL A 734 24.40 -3.04 3.84
C VAL A 734 23.43 -4.15 3.42
N LYS A 735 23.40 -5.25 4.17
CA LYS A 735 22.45 -6.35 3.97
C LYS A 735 20.99 -5.90 4.08
N GLY A 736 20.61 -5.14 5.12
CA GLY A 736 19.24 -4.66 5.29
C GLY A 736 18.79 -3.71 4.16
N LEU A 737 19.70 -2.84 3.72
CA LEU A 737 19.50 -1.95 2.58
C LEU A 737 19.32 -2.74 1.25
N LYS A 738 20.19 -3.71 0.97
CA LYS A 738 20.11 -4.59 -0.21
C LYS A 738 18.80 -5.41 -0.19
N GLU A 739 18.47 -6.06 0.93
CA GLU A 739 17.22 -6.82 1.12
C GLU A 739 15.98 -5.95 0.87
N TYR A 740 15.95 -4.72 1.39
CA TYR A 740 14.81 -3.83 1.19
C TYR A 740 14.67 -3.40 -0.28
N ILE A 741 15.76 -2.96 -0.92
CA ILE A 741 15.72 -2.47 -2.30
C ILE A 741 15.38 -3.59 -3.29
N ILE A 742 15.93 -4.79 -3.11
CA ILE A 742 15.57 -5.97 -3.93
C ILE A 742 14.12 -6.40 -3.63
N GLY A 743 13.68 -6.34 -2.37
CA GLY A 743 12.31 -6.66 -1.96
C GLY A 743 11.22 -5.70 -2.46
N GLN A 744 11.55 -4.43 -2.73
CA GLN A 744 10.68 -3.49 -3.46
C GLN A 744 10.59 -3.82 -4.96
N GLY A 745 11.58 -4.53 -5.49
CA GLY A 745 11.65 -4.95 -6.88
C GLY A 745 11.71 -3.80 -7.90
N ALA A 746 11.55 -4.18 -9.17
CA ALA A 746 11.54 -3.28 -10.31
C ALA A 746 10.13 -2.70 -10.60
N SER A 747 9.33 -2.43 -9.55
CA SER A 747 8.02 -1.79 -9.76
C SER A 747 8.18 -0.46 -10.49
N GLN A 748 7.31 -0.22 -11.48
CA GLN A 748 7.18 1.07 -12.18
C GLN A 748 6.22 2.03 -11.44
N GLN A 749 5.57 1.62 -10.34
CA GLN A 749 4.72 2.52 -9.58
C GLN A 749 5.56 3.52 -8.78
N LEU A 750 5.32 4.82 -8.99
CA LEU A 750 5.87 5.89 -8.17
C LEU A 750 5.15 5.90 -6.82
N LEU A 751 5.83 5.37 -5.80
CA LEU A 751 5.34 5.29 -4.43
C LEU A 751 6.18 6.22 -3.55
N LEU A 752 5.50 7.04 -2.74
CA LEU A 752 6.13 7.77 -1.65
C LEU A 752 6.13 6.85 -0.42
N LEU A 753 7.32 6.42 0.00
CA LEU A 753 7.49 5.38 1.01
C LEU A 753 7.58 5.97 2.42
N GLU A 754 7.08 5.22 3.40
CA GLU A 754 7.33 5.48 4.82
C GLU A 754 8.65 4.81 5.23
N TRP A 755 9.36 5.39 6.20
CA TRP A 755 10.66 4.87 6.65
C TRP A 755 10.56 3.59 7.51
N ASP A 756 9.36 3.25 8.00
CA ASP A 756 9.09 2.08 8.84
C ASP A 756 9.49 0.75 8.18
N GLY A 757 9.23 0.60 6.88
CA GLY A 757 9.56 -0.61 6.13
C GLY A 757 11.06 -0.91 6.06
N ILE A 758 11.89 0.10 5.75
CA ILE A 758 13.34 -0.11 5.62
C ILE A 758 14.01 -0.33 6.99
N TRP A 759 13.58 0.40 8.03
CA TRP A 759 14.06 0.16 9.39
C TRP A 759 13.59 -1.19 9.96
N THR A 760 12.38 -1.65 9.61
CA THR A 760 11.91 -3.01 9.93
C THR A 760 12.80 -4.07 9.30
N VAL A 761 13.20 -3.92 8.02
CA VAL A 761 14.13 -4.86 7.38
C VAL A 761 15.51 -4.81 8.05
N ASN A 762 16.05 -3.62 8.30
CA ASN A 762 17.34 -3.45 8.99
C ASN A 762 17.34 -4.12 10.38
N LYS A 763 16.25 -3.99 11.14
CA LYS A 763 16.09 -4.62 12.46
C LYS A 763 16.22 -6.14 12.42
N ARG A 764 15.69 -6.82 11.38
CA ARG A 764 15.84 -8.28 11.23
C ARG A 764 17.30 -8.72 11.02
N VAL A 765 18.14 -7.82 10.51
CA VAL A 765 19.58 -8.07 10.32
C VAL A 765 20.36 -7.84 11.63
N ILE A 766 20.02 -6.80 12.42
CA ILE A 766 20.78 -6.44 13.62
C ILE A 766 20.31 -7.15 14.91
N ASP A 767 19.02 -7.44 15.10
CA ASP A 767 18.49 -8.08 16.33
C ASP A 767 19.18 -9.42 16.70
N PRO A 768 19.59 -10.31 15.76
CA PRO A 768 20.28 -11.56 16.10
C PRO A 768 21.77 -11.43 16.46
N ILE A 769 22.40 -10.28 16.16
CA ILE A 769 23.86 -10.08 16.24
C ILE A 769 24.29 -8.93 17.16
N ALA A 770 23.38 -8.02 17.52
CA ALA A 770 23.72 -6.85 18.33
C ALA A 770 23.99 -7.24 19.81
N PRO A 771 25.19 -6.95 20.37
CA PRO A 771 25.46 -7.13 21.80
C PRO A 771 24.59 -6.22 22.67
N ARG A 772 24.23 -6.72 23.86
CA ARG A 772 23.21 -6.11 24.74
C ARG A 772 23.81 -5.52 26.00
N TYR A 773 23.98 -4.21 25.98
CA TYR A 773 24.42 -3.40 27.11
C TYR A 773 23.22 -2.78 27.82
N TRP A 774 23.48 -2.13 28.96
CA TRP A 774 22.49 -1.32 29.66
C TRP A 774 23.03 0.10 29.80
N ALA A 775 22.14 1.07 29.67
CA ALA A 775 22.40 2.48 29.94
C ALA A 775 21.19 3.07 30.68
N ILE A 776 21.45 3.95 31.64
CA ILE A 776 20.45 4.60 32.49
C ILE A 776 20.62 6.10 32.32
N ALA A 777 19.53 6.83 32.05
CA ALA A 777 19.57 8.28 31.90
C ALA A 777 20.10 8.95 33.18
N GLU A 778 20.95 9.96 33.04
CA GLU A 778 21.44 10.74 34.18
C GLU A 778 20.30 11.56 34.80
N GLU A 779 19.42 12.10 33.95
CA GLU A 779 18.20 12.77 34.38
C GLU A 779 17.29 11.79 35.13
N LYS A 780 17.11 12.05 36.43
CA LYS A 780 16.27 11.26 37.34
C LYS A 780 16.73 9.80 37.51
N MET A 781 18.04 9.54 37.54
CA MET A 781 18.55 8.27 38.07
C MET A 781 18.02 8.05 39.50
N VAL A 782 17.63 6.83 39.85
CA VAL A 782 17.14 6.48 41.19
C VAL A 782 18.13 5.51 41.86
N PRO A 783 18.75 5.87 42.99
CA PRO A 783 19.57 4.95 43.76
C PRO A 783 18.72 3.86 44.41
N VAL A 784 19.26 2.65 44.43
CA VAL A 784 18.61 1.45 44.96
C VAL A 784 19.54 0.74 45.93
N LYS A 785 19.05 0.41 47.13
CA LYS A 785 19.78 -0.42 48.09
C LYS A 785 19.27 -1.86 48.05
N VAL A 786 20.18 -2.82 48.03
CA VAL A 786 19.87 -4.25 48.05
C VAL A 786 20.09 -4.82 49.46
N GLU A 787 19.04 -5.37 50.05
CA GLU A 787 19.07 -6.10 51.32
C GLU A 787 19.36 -7.59 51.09
N GLY A 788 20.23 -8.17 51.93
CA GLY A 788 20.56 -9.60 51.90
C GLY A 788 21.94 -9.97 51.34
N ARG A 789 22.84 -8.99 51.11
CA ARG A 789 24.29 -9.24 51.00
C ARG A 789 24.98 -8.75 52.27
N ASP A 790 25.84 -9.59 52.86
CA ASP A 790 26.69 -9.19 53.98
C ASP A 790 27.90 -8.39 53.47
N THR A 791 27.97 -7.12 53.87
CA THR A 791 29.01 -6.11 53.54
C THR A 791 29.10 -5.68 52.05
N ASP A 792 29.76 -4.54 51.82
CA ASP A 792 29.83 -3.82 50.55
C ASP A 792 30.77 -4.47 49.49
N ALA A 793 31.00 -5.78 49.57
CA ALA A 793 31.85 -6.49 48.61
C ALA A 793 31.16 -6.62 47.25
N GLU A 794 31.76 -6.05 46.21
CA GLU A 794 31.30 -6.19 44.82
C GLU A 794 31.71 -7.57 44.27
N THR A 795 30.89 -8.18 43.43
CA THR A 795 31.21 -9.46 42.76
C THR A 795 30.92 -9.37 41.28
N VAL A 796 31.87 -9.81 40.45
CA VAL A 796 31.74 -9.81 38.99
C VAL A 796 31.44 -11.23 38.49
N GLU A 797 30.37 -11.43 37.72
CA GLU A 797 30.12 -12.68 37.01
C GLU A 797 29.94 -12.45 35.52
N LYS A 798 30.31 -13.45 34.70
CA LYS A 798 30.06 -13.41 33.26
C LYS A 798 28.59 -13.66 32.94
N ARG A 799 28.07 -12.89 31.98
CA ARG A 799 26.72 -13.04 31.41
C ARG A 799 26.78 -12.90 29.88
N PRO A 800 26.00 -13.68 29.12
CA PRO A 800 26.04 -13.61 27.66
C PRO A 800 25.56 -12.25 27.14
N LEU A 801 26.32 -11.65 26.21
CA LEU A 801 25.96 -10.40 25.54
C LEU A 801 24.70 -10.54 24.68
N HIS A 802 24.35 -11.75 24.24
CA HIS A 802 23.11 -11.99 23.50
C HIS A 802 22.46 -13.31 23.92
N LYS A 803 21.32 -13.21 24.64
CA LYS A 803 20.64 -14.34 25.33
C LYS A 803 20.09 -15.44 24.40
N LYS A 804 20.20 -15.27 23.08
CA LYS A 804 19.85 -16.26 22.04
C LYS A 804 21.00 -16.60 21.08
N ASN A 805 22.17 -15.96 21.23
CA ASN A 805 23.31 -16.14 20.33
C ASN A 805 24.62 -16.06 21.14
N PRO A 806 25.20 -17.20 21.57
CA PRO A 806 26.41 -17.21 22.38
C PRO A 806 27.66 -16.74 21.60
N GLU A 807 27.64 -16.73 20.27
CA GLU A 807 28.77 -16.29 19.43
C GLU A 807 29.08 -14.79 19.58
N VAL A 808 28.13 -14.00 20.10
CA VAL A 808 28.31 -12.57 20.41
C VAL A 808 29.20 -12.36 21.66
N GLY A 809 29.47 -13.43 22.43
CA GLY A 809 30.35 -13.39 23.60
C GLY A 809 29.64 -13.03 24.91
N GLU A 810 30.43 -12.59 25.89
CA GLU A 810 30.02 -12.34 27.28
C GLU A 810 30.43 -10.95 27.76
N LYS A 811 29.74 -10.45 28.79
CA LYS A 811 30.01 -9.21 29.51
C LYS A 811 30.22 -9.49 31.00
N ASP A 812 30.95 -8.61 31.68
CA ASP A 812 31.41 -8.80 33.06
C ASP A 812 30.49 -8.00 34.00
N LEU A 813 29.42 -8.64 34.47
CA LEU A 813 28.35 -7.98 35.22
C LEU A 813 28.73 -7.82 36.71
N VAL A 814 28.84 -6.57 37.14
CA VAL A 814 29.11 -6.18 38.53
C VAL A 814 27.83 -6.22 39.36
N PHE A 815 27.84 -7.02 40.42
CA PHE A 815 26.77 -7.11 41.43
C PHE A 815 27.23 -6.42 42.72
N SER A 816 26.49 -5.40 43.16
CA SER A 816 26.83 -4.54 44.30
C SER A 816 25.61 -4.31 45.20
N SER A 817 25.82 -3.95 46.46
CA SER A 817 24.72 -3.65 47.40
C SER A 817 24.04 -2.30 47.12
N ASN A 818 24.64 -1.47 46.26
CA ASN A 818 24.13 -0.17 45.83
C ASN A 818 24.03 -0.15 44.29
N LEU A 819 22.83 0.08 43.76
CA LEU A 819 22.54 0.10 42.33
C LEU A 819 21.90 1.43 41.91
N ILE A 820 21.75 1.64 40.60
CA ILE A 820 20.90 2.68 40.00
C ILE A 820 19.89 2.05 39.02
N ILE A 821 18.71 2.66 38.93
CA ILE A 821 17.64 2.34 37.96
C ILE A 821 17.02 3.61 37.38
N GLU A 822 16.17 3.48 36.36
CA GLU A 822 15.48 4.61 35.73
C GLU A 822 14.25 5.07 36.55
N GLN A 823 13.93 6.37 36.50
CA GLN A 823 12.78 6.93 37.22
C GLN A 823 11.45 6.25 36.88
N GLU A 824 11.23 5.94 35.60
CA GLU A 824 9.95 5.38 35.12
C GLU A 824 9.71 3.97 35.69
N ASP A 825 10.77 3.17 35.78
CA ASP A 825 10.74 1.86 36.44
C ASP A 825 10.42 2.02 37.92
N ALA A 826 11.21 2.83 38.63
CA ALA A 826 11.02 3.08 40.06
C ALA A 826 9.60 3.58 40.37
N LYS A 827 9.04 4.47 39.54
CA LYS A 827 7.65 4.93 39.66
C LYS A 827 6.65 3.80 39.50
N SER A 828 6.88 2.88 38.56
CA SER A 828 5.95 1.78 38.25
C SER A 828 5.76 0.77 39.39
N PHE A 829 6.73 0.64 40.31
CA PHE A 829 6.72 -0.38 41.37
C PHE A 829 5.61 -0.17 42.41
N GLY A 830 4.94 -1.25 42.80
CA GLY A 830 4.07 -1.31 43.98
C GLY A 830 4.83 -1.72 45.25
N GLU A 831 4.21 -1.50 46.40
CA GLU A 831 4.72 -1.97 47.69
C GLU A 831 4.72 -3.50 47.77
N ASN A 832 5.84 -4.10 48.18
CA ASN A 832 6.07 -5.55 48.23
C ASN A 832 5.85 -6.29 46.89
N GLU A 833 5.93 -5.60 45.75
CA GLU A 833 5.83 -6.20 44.42
C GLU A 833 7.10 -7.01 44.08
N GLU A 834 6.94 -8.17 43.45
CA GLU A 834 8.04 -8.98 42.94
C GLU A 834 8.41 -8.55 41.50
N ILE A 835 9.66 -8.13 41.31
CA ILE A 835 10.22 -7.68 40.03
C ILE A 835 11.42 -8.53 39.63
N THR A 836 11.68 -8.73 38.33
CA THR A 836 12.97 -9.30 37.88
C THR A 836 13.99 -8.18 37.68
N ALA A 837 15.06 -8.19 38.48
CA ALA A 837 16.31 -7.51 38.13
C ALA A 837 17.01 -8.35 37.05
N MET A 838 17.09 -7.85 35.82
CA MET A 838 17.53 -8.67 34.68
C MET A 838 18.94 -9.22 34.89
N ASP A 839 19.15 -10.48 34.50
CA ASP A 839 20.39 -11.26 34.63
C ASP A 839 20.95 -11.41 36.06
N TRP A 840 20.19 -10.98 37.08
CA TRP A 840 20.40 -11.26 38.50
C TRP A 840 19.38 -12.29 39.02
N GLY A 841 18.08 -11.99 38.93
CA GLY A 841 17.01 -12.79 39.53
C GLY A 841 15.79 -11.95 39.92
N ASN A 842 14.89 -12.52 40.71
CA ASN A 842 13.75 -11.79 41.27
C ASN A 842 14.13 -11.06 42.58
N ALA A 843 13.43 -9.98 42.87
CA ALA A 843 13.53 -9.22 44.12
C ALA A 843 12.17 -8.61 44.51
N TYR A 844 11.92 -8.46 45.80
CA TYR A 844 10.77 -7.74 46.35
C TYR A 844 11.11 -6.27 46.60
N VAL A 845 10.19 -5.36 46.26
CA VAL A 845 10.30 -3.93 46.54
C VAL A 845 9.83 -3.66 47.98
N THR A 846 10.76 -3.54 48.94
CA THR A 846 10.44 -3.46 50.37
C THR A 846 10.19 -2.04 50.89
N ASP A 847 10.85 -1.02 50.31
CA ASP A 847 10.65 0.41 50.63
C ASP A 847 10.80 1.25 49.35
N LYS A 848 10.07 2.37 49.27
CA LYS A 848 10.01 3.25 48.10
C LYS A 848 9.75 4.69 48.57
N LYS A 849 10.80 5.51 48.57
CA LYS A 849 10.73 6.91 49.03
C LYS A 849 10.38 7.82 47.87
N VAL A 850 9.28 8.57 48.02
CA VAL A 850 8.72 9.45 46.98
C VAL A 850 8.69 10.88 47.51
N ASN A 851 9.16 11.84 46.72
CA ASN A 851 9.21 13.24 47.10
C ASN A 851 7.88 13.96 46.85
N THR A 852 7.81 15.24 47.27
CA THR A 852 6.63 16.09 47.13
C THR A 852 6.25 16.43 45.69
N ALA A 853 7.08 16.09 44.69
CA ALA A 853 6.78 16.21 43.26
C ALA A 853 6.31 14.88 42.62
N GLY A 854 6.26 13.78 43.38
CA GLY A 854 5.91 12.46 42.87
C GLY A 854 7.02 11.76 42.08
N ASP A 855 8.27 12.20 42.22
CA ASP A 855 9.48 11.50 41.76
C ASP A 855 10.00 10.59 42.90
N VAL A 856 10.57 9.43 42.55
CA VAL A 856 11.09 8.45 43.53
C VAL A 856 12.56 8.75 43.81
N GLU A 857 12.91 9.00 45.08
CA GLU A 857 14.27 9.36 45.51
C GLU A 857 15.14 8.16 45.85
N ALA A 858 14.54 7.08 46.35
CA ALA A 858 15.24 5.84 46.68
C ALA A 858 14.29 4.64 46.68
N VAL A 859 14.83 3.46 46.35
CA VAL A 859 14.14 2.17 46.44
C VAL A 859 14.98 1.20 47.26
N THR A 860 14.33 0.35 48.06
CA THR A 860 14.97 -0.79 48.73
C THR A 860 14.44 -2.08 48.11
N LEU A 861 15.35 -2.97 47.74
CA LEU A 861 15.05 -4.28 47.16
C LEU A 861 15.56 -5.39 48.08
N LYS A 862 14.80 -6.48 48.23
CA LYS A 862 15.23 -7.70 48.90
C LYS A 862 15.26 -8.86 47.91
N LEU A 863 16.42 -9.51 47.75
CA LEU A 863 16.60 -10.57 46.75
C LEU A 863 15.71 -11.80 47.04
N HIS A 864 15.16 -12.39 45.98
CA HIS A 864 14.36 -13.61 45.98
C HIS A 864 14.81 -14.53 44.83
N LEU A 865 16.00 -15.10 44.96
CA LEU A 865 16.66 -15.85 43.87
C LEU A 865 15.97 -17.19 43.54
N GLU A 866 15.07 -17.68 44.40
CA GLU A 866 14.21 -18.84 44.14
C GLU A 866 12.95 -18.49 43.32
N GLY A 867 12.70 -17.20 43.06
CA GLY A 867 11.53 -16.70 42.34
C GLY A 867 11.50 -17.05 40.85
N ASP A 868 10.31 -17.40 40.34
CA ASP A 868 10.11 -17.69 38.92
C ASP A 868 9.93 -16.39 38.12
N PHE A 869 10.97 -16.04 37.35
CA PHE A 869 11.01 -14.90 36.43
C PHE A 869 9.90 -14.91 35.35
N LYS A 870 9.11 -15.98 35.21
CA LYS A 870 7.93 -16.02 34.32
C LYS A 870 6.65 -15.48 34.96
N LYS A 871 6.59 -15.41 36.30
CA LYS A 871 5.41 -14.97 37.06
C LYS A 871 5.40 -13.46 37.34
N THR A 872 6.59 -12.86 37.43
CA THR A 872 6.79 -11.41 37.61
C THR A 872 6.38 -10.60 36.37
N SER A 873 5.56 -9.58 36.59
CA SER A 873 5.06 -8.67 35.53
C SER A 873 6.13 -7.72 34.98
N LYS A 874 7.07 -7.29 35.83
CA LYS A 874 8.06 -6.24 35.55
C LYS A 874 9.47 -6.81 35.47
N LYS A 875 10.24 -6.31 34.51
CA LYS A 875 11.65 -6.67 34.27
C LYS A 875 12.46 -5.41 34.01
N VAL A 876 13.50 -5.22 34.81
CA VAL A 876 14.14 -3.91 35.02
C VAL A 876 15.62 -3.98 34.64
N THR A 877 16.06 -2.94 33.94
CA THR A 877 17.47 -2.60 33.68
C THR A 877 18.05 -1.86 34.88
N TRP A 878 19.22 -2.29 35.35
CA TRP A 878 19.91 -1.73 36.51
C TRP A 878 21.41 -1.65 36.21
N LEU A 879 22.15 -0.81 36.92
CA LEU A 879 23.62 -0.80 36.92
C LEU A 879 24.09 -0.76 38.38
N ALA A 880 25.28 -1.29 38.68
CA ALA A 880 25.94 -1.02 39.96
C ALA A 880 26.22 0.50 40.07
N ALA A 881 26.12 1.06 41.28
CA ALA A 881 26.52 2.44 41.52
C ALA A 881 28.05 2.56 41.27
N PRO A 882 28.53 3.62 40.59
CA PRO A 882 29.91 3.69 40.13
C PRO A 882 30.91 3.74 41.30
N THR A 883 31.84 2.78 41.34
CA THR A 883 32.93 2.73 42.32
C THR A 883 34.28 3.08 41.68
N LYS A 884 35.35 3.12 42.48
CA LYS A 884 36.72 3.35 41.96
C LYS A 884 37.26 2.15 41.16
N GLU A 885 36.78 0.95 41.46
CA GLU A 885 37.20 -0.29 40.82
C GLU A 885 36.27 -0.64 39.64
N HIS A 886 35.00 -0.24 39.72
CA HIS A 886 33.98 -0.42 38.69
C HIS A 886 33.30 0.90 38.30
N PRO A 887 34.00 1.77 37.55
CA PRO A 887 33.42 3.01 37.03
C PRO A 887 32.43 2.75 35.88
N LEU A 888 31.36 3.54 35.81
CA LEU A 888 30.45 3.57 34.67
C LEU A 888 30.96 4.53 33.58
N VAL A 889 30.58 4.25 32.33
CA VAL A 889 30.95 5.06 31.16
C VAL A 889 29.89 6.13 30.92
N PRO A 890 30.24 7.43 30.91
CA PRO A 890 29.28 8.46 30.54
C PRO A 890 29.12 8.51 29.02
N VAL A 891 27.86 8.49 28.57
CA VAL A 891 27.47 8.43 27.16
C VAL A 891 26.34 9.43 26.86
N VAL A 892 26.16 9.78 25.60
CA VAL A 892 24.98 10.52 25.12
C VAL A 892 24.23 9.68 24.12
N LEU A 893 22.95 9.44 24.41
CA LEU A 893 22.00 8.81 23.51
C LEU A 893 21.40 9.91 22.61
N ILE A 894 21.58 9.79 21.30
CA ILE A 894 21.18 10.80 20.31
C ILE A 894 20.01 10.26 19.48
N GLU A 895 18.83 10.88 19.61
CA GLU A 895 17.67 10.58 18.78
C GLU A 895 17.51 11.59 17.64
N TYR A 896 17.36 11.09 16.41
CA TYR A 896 17.21 11.89 15.20
C TYR A 896 15.76 11.96 14.71
N ASP A 897 15.24 13.17 14.53
CA ASP A 897 13.94 13.46 13.91
C ASP A 897 14.10 13.91 12.44
N TYR A 898 13.00 14.09 11.71
CA TYR A 898 13.03 14.47 10.30
C TYR A 898 13.47 15.91 10.05
N LEU A 899 14.21 16.12 8.95
CA LEU A 899 14.73 17.43 8.54
C LEU A 899 13.66 18.41 8.06
N ILE A 900 12.52 17.92 7.58
CA ILE A 900 11.37 18.76 7.20
C ILE A 900 10.08 18.30 7.88
N THR A 901 9.21 19.25 8.18
CA THR A 901 7.93 19.01 8.89
C THR A 901 6.79 18.55 7.97
N LYS A 902 6.89 18.77 6.65
CA LYS A 902 5.87 18.41 5.65
C LYS A 902 6.13 17.02 5.07
N LYS A 903 5.11 16.15 5.03
CA LYS A 903 5.24 14.77 4.52
C LYS A 903 5.76 14.66 3.10
N LYS A 904 5.32 15.57 2.21
CA LYS A 904 5.78 15.67 0.83
C LYS A 904 5.95 17.13 0.48
N MET A 905 7.09 17.47 -0.13
CA MET A 905 7.33 18.79 -0.66
C MET A 905 6.78 18.91 -2.09
N GLU A 906 6.11 20.02 -2.38
CA GLU A 906 5.56 20.39 -3.68
C GLU A 906 6.46 21.44 -4.36
N GLU A 907 6.20 21.74 -5.64
CA GLU A 907 7.06 22.65 -6.42
C GLU A 907 6.95 24.12 -5.98
N ALA A 908 5.84 24.50 -5.37
CA ALA A 908 5.58 25.84 -4.85
C ALA A 908 5.97 26.02 -3.37
N ASP A 909 6.41 24.95 -2.69
CA ASP A 909 6.94 25.07 -1.32
C ASP A 909 8.33 25.72 -1.35
N ASP A 910 8.55 26.72 -0.50
CA ASP A 910 9.89 27.08 -0.10
C ASP A 910 10.46 26.01 0.85
N LEU A 911 11.76 25.74 0.75
CA LEU A 911 12.45 24.84 1.66
C LEU A 911 12.65 25.49 3.03
N SER A 912 12.93 26.78 3.09
CA SER A 912 13.31 27.46 4.35
C SER A 912 12.21 27.41 5.41
N SER A 913 10.94 27.52 4.99
CA SER A 913 9.78 27.53 5.88
C SER A 913 9.34 26.16 6.39
N ILE A 914 9.82 25.06 5.78
CA ILE A 914 9.47 23.69 6.16
C ILE A 914 10.60 22.93 6.87
N VAL A 915 11.79 23.53 7.03
CA VAL A 915 12.87 22.95 7.85
C VAL A 915 12.39 22.77 9.28
N ASN A 916 12.63 21.60 9.85
CA ASN A 916 12.37 21.34 11.27
C ASN A 916 13.44 22.06 12.14
N PRO A 917 13.05 22.96 13.07
CA PRO A 917 14.00 23.67 13.93
C PRO A 917 14.65 22.80 15.01
N LYS A 918 14.12 21.61 15.32
CA LYS A 918 14.73 20.66 16.25
C LYS A 918 14.71 19.23 15.70
N THR A 919 15.83 18.83 15.12
CA THR A 919 16.01 17.54 14.44
C THR A 919 16.86 16.54 15.24
N GLU A 920 17.37 16.94 16.40
CA GLU A 920 18.25 16.14 17.25
C GLU A 920 17.87 16.34 18.72
N TYR A 921 17.86 15.24 19.48
CA TYR A 921 17.56 15.19 20.90
C TYR A 921 18.66 14.38 21.59
N ARG A 922 19.31 14.96 22.60
CA ARG A 922 20.45 14.37 23.31
C ARG A 922 20.06 14.06 24.75
N THR A 923 20.28 12.82 25.18
CA THR A 923 20.01 12.36 26.54
C THR A 923 21.30 11.84 27.17
N PRO A 924 21.89 12.54 28.15
CA PRO A 924 23.00 12.04 28.95
C PRO A 924 22.61 10.77 29.71
N ALA A 925 23.50 9.77 29.71
CA ALA A 925 23.30 8.49 30.37
C ALA A 925 24.62 7.90 30.89
N LEU A 926 24.53 7.04 31.90
CA LEU A 926 25.61 6.18 32.35
C LEU A 926 25.40 4.77 31.80
N ALA A 927 26.46 4.15 31.27
CA ALA A 927 26.46 2.81 30.70
C ALA A 927 27.53 1.91 31.34
N SER A 928 27.43 0.60 31.12
CA SER A 928 28.38 -0.38 31.70
C SER A 928 29.81 -0.24 31.12
N ALA A 929 30.81 -0.68 31.89
CA ALA A 929 32.23 -0.43 31.63
C ALA A 929 32.72 -0.85 30.23
N GLU A 930 32.15 -1.93 29.68
CA GLU A 930 32.56 -2.52 28.40
C GLU A 930 32.25 -1.59 27.21
N VAL A 931 31.28 -0.69 27.35
CA VAL A 931 30.86 0.28 26.33
C VAL A 931 32.00 1.22 25.93
N ALA A 932 32.99 1.44 26.80
CA ALA A 932 34.20 2.22 26.51
C ALA A 932 35.09 1.60 25.41
N ASN A 933 35.00 0.29 25.17
CA ASN A 933 35.80 -0.42 24.17
C ASN A 933 35.16 -0.45 22.77
N LEU A 934 33.93 0.08 22.63
CA LEU A 934 33.21 0.08 21.35
C LEU A 934 33.83 1.06 20.36
N LYS A 935 34.05 0.57 19.14
CA LYS A 935 34.62 1.32 18.03
C LYS A 935 33.53 2.12 17.31
N LYS A 936 33.95 3.07 16.48
CA LYS A 936 33.06 3.73 15.53
C LYS A 936 32.40 2.67 14.64
N TRP A 937 31.10 2.82 14.38
CA TRP A 937 30.24 1.89 13.63
C TRP A 937 29.76 0.63 14.36
N ASP A 938 30.19 0.36 15.59
CA ASP A 938 29.65 -0.78 16.35
C ASP A 938 28.16 -0.57 16.65
N ILE A 939 27.32 -1.52 16.22
CA ILE A 939 25.87 -1.53 16.44
C ILE A 939 25.58 -2.37 17.69
N ILE A 940 24.85 -1.77 18.63
CA ILE A 940 24.51 -2.35 19.93
C ILE A 940 23.01 -2.25 20.21
N GLN A 941 22.55 -2.98 21.22
CA GLN A 941 21.23 -2.77 21.84
C GLN A 941 21.43 -2.33 23.29
N PHE A 942 20.88 -1.16 23.66
CA PHE A 942 20.62 -0.86 25.06
C PHE A 942 19.26 -1.49 25.41
N GLU A 943 19.25 -2.55 26.23
CA GLU A 943 18.00 -3.28 26.50
C GLU A 943 16.92 -2.32 27.02
N ARG A 944 15.68 -2.53 26.56
CA ARG A 944 14.49 -1.70 26.85
C ARG A 944 14.51 -0.26 26.29
N LYS A 945 15.66 0.32 25.95
CA LYS A 945 15.75 1.60 25.23
C LYS A 945 15.69 1.46 23.70
N GLY A 946 16.52 0.60 23.10
CA GLY A 946 16.54 0.41 21.64
C GLY A 946 17.89 0.02 21.06
N PHE A 947 18.01 0.14 19.73
CA PHE A 947 19.25 -0.10 19.01
C PHE A 947 20.01 1.22 18.79
N TYR A 948 21.32 1.17 18.89
CA TYR A 948 22.20 2.33 18.78
C TYR A 948 23.46 1.98 17.99
N ILE A 949 24.05 2.97 17.32
CA ILE A 949 25.34 2.88 16.64
C ILE A 949 26.33 3.87 17.27
N SER A 950 27.52 3.37 17.63
CA SER A 950 28.62 4.20 18.12
C SER A 950 29.10 5.15 17.02
N GLN A 951 29.00 6.46 17.27
CA GLN A 951 29.46 7.49 16.31
C GLN A 951 30.99 7.65 16.32
N GLY A 952 31.69 7.03 17.29
CA GLY A 952 33.14 7.13 17.47
C GLY A 952 33.63 8.53 17.84
N THR A 953 32.70 9.44 18.15
CA THR A 953 32.90 10.82 18.56
C THR A 953 32.52 10.99 20.03
N LYS A 954 32.88 12.14 20.59
CA LYS A 954 32.57 12.53 21.95
C LYS A 954 31.97 13.93 21.98
N ASP A 955 31.09 14.19 22.95
CA ASP A 955 30.60 15.55 23.23
C ASP A 955 31.67 16.44 23.89
N ALA A 956 31.32 17.70 24.20
CA ALA A 956 32.23 18.65 24.83
C ALA A 956 32.67 18.21 26.25
N GLU A 957 31.81 17.43 26.91
CA GLU A 957 32.00 16.83 28.23
C GLU A 957 32.82 15.51 28.19
N GLY A 958 33.17 15.02 26.99
CA GLY A 958 33.98 13.82 26.78
C GLY A 958 33.20 12.50 26.84
N ARG A 959 31.87 12.53 26.89
CA ARG A 959 30.97 11.37 26.83
C ARG A 959 30.95 10.75 25.43
N MET A 960 30.77 9.44 25.32
CA MET A 960 30.69 8.77 24.00
C MET A 960 29.32 8.93 23.35
N GLU A 961 29.29 9.27 22.05
CA GLU A 961 28.05 9.53 21.30
C GLU A 961 27.47 8.27 20.64
N PHE A 962 26.20 7.99 20.91
CA PHE A 962 25.46 6.85 20.37
C PHE A 962 24.20 7.29 19.62
N GLY A 963 24.18 7.12 18.29
CA GLY A 963 23.05 7.47 17.44
C GLY A 963 21.97 6.38 17.45
N PHE A 964 20.71 6.75 17.67
CA PHE A 964 19.58 5.83 17.70
C PHE A 964 19.23 5.27 16.32
N ILE A 965 19.12 3.94 16.23
CA ILE A 965 18.71 3.20 15.04
C ILE A 965 17.21 2.87 15.17
N PRO A 966 16.32 3.40 14.31
CA PRO A 966 14.88 3.13 14.41
C PRO A 966 14.54 1.65 14.24
N ASP A 967 13.49 1.20 14.95
CA ASP A 967 13.16 -0.23 15.10
C ASP A 967 11.98 -0.70 14.23
N GLY A 968 11.49 0.18 13.35
CA GLY A 968 10.33 -0.05 12.49
C GLY A 968 8.97 0.25 13.13
N ARG A 969 8.88 0.49 14.45
CA ARG A 969 7.61 0.87 15.09
C ARG A 969 7.32 2.35 14.87
N LEU A 970 6.05 2.67 14.59
CA LEU A 970 5.56 4.04 14.41
C LEU A 970 6.03 5.00 15.51
N ALA A 971 5.98 4.61 16.79
CA ALA A 971 6.42 5.45 17.91
C ALA A 971 7.92 5.84 17.89
N THR A 972 8.75 5.15 17.10
CA THR A 972 10.18 5.48 16.91
C THR A 972 10.44 6.30 15.63
N ILE A 973 9.40 6.52 14.81
CA ILE A 973 9.47 7.01 13.42
C ILE A 973 8.43 8.14 13.17
N THR A 974 7.58 8.48 14.14
CA THR A 974 6.74 9.70 14.14
C THR A 974 7.58 10.96 14.34
N LEU A 975 7.28 12.01 13.56
CA LEU A 975 7.80 13.37 13.76
C LEU A 975 7.58 13.81 15.21
N LYS A 976 8.65 14.22 15.90
CA LYS A 976 8.63 14.67 17.31
C LYS A 976 8.45 16.19 17.41
N ALA A 977 8.91 16.94 16.43
CA ALA A 977 8.65 18.36 16.31
C ALA A 977 7.15 18.65 16.06
N THR A 978 6.56 19.55 16.85
CA THR A 978 5.24 20.10 16.55
C THR A 978 5.32 20.89 15.24
N PRO A 979 4.47 20.62 14.22
CA PRO A 979 4.44 21.44 13.01
C PRO A 979 4.20 22.90 13.37
N ALA A 980 4.94 23.82 12.76
CA ALA A 980 4.68 25.25 12.90
C ALA A 980 3.24 25.52 12.45
N ALA A 981 2.44 26.15 13.32
CA ALA A 981 1.06 26.45 13.00
C ALA A 981 1.02 27.38 11.78
N GLU A 982 0.39 26.93 10.69
CA GLU A 982 0.25 27.73 9.47
C GLU A 982 -0.55 29.00 9.82
N THR A 983 0.12 30.14 9.94
CA THR A 983 -0.54 31.44 9.95
C THR A 983 -1.09 31.66 8.54
N PRO A 984 -2.42 31.63 8.32
CA PRO A 984 -2.97 31.73 6.98
C PRO A 984 -2.62 33.10 6.41
N LYS A 985 -1.98 33.13 5.23
CA LYS A 985 -1.68 34.39 4.53
C LYS A 985 -3.01 35.09 4.22
N VAL A 986 -3.30 36.16 4.94
CA VAL A 986 -4.55 36.92 4.82
C VAL A 986 -4.59 37.64 3.47
N ALA A 987 -5.22 37.02 2.48
CA ALA A 987 -5.73 37.72 1.32
C ALA A 987 -6.90 38.61 1.77
N GLY A 988 -6.69 39.92 1.83
CA GLY A 988 -7.67 40.85 2.38
C GLY A 988 -8.73 41.27 1.36
N ALA A 989 -10.01 41.05 1.69
CA ALA A 989 -11.08 42.04 1.46
C ALA A 989 -12.37 41.70 2.22
N SER A 990 -12.84 42.66 3.00
CA SER A 990 -14.13 42.78 3.69
C SER A 990 -15.35 41.97 3.19
N LYS A 991 -16.11 41.43 4.14
CA LYS A 991 -17.58 41.63 4.18
C LYS A 991 -17.95 42.34 5.49
N GLY A 992 -18.69 43.43 5.40
CA GLY A 992 -19.10 44.24 6.55
C GLY A 992 -20.44 43.79 7.14
N SER A 993 -20.61 43.96 8.45
CA SER A 993 -21.92 43.97 9.09
C SER A 993 -22.47 45.40 9.15
N TRP A 994 -23.76 45.59 8.87
CA TRP A 994 -24.40 46.90 8.87
C TRP A 994 -24.81 47.34 10.29
N GLY A 995 -24.07 48.28 10.86
CA GLY A 995 -24.45 49.00 12.08
C GLY A 995 -23.89 50.43 12.04
N LYS A 996 -24.78 51.43 12.00
CA LYS A 996 -24.43 52.87 11.92
C LYS A 996 -24.39 53.54 13.32
N PRO A 997 -23.80 54.74 13.47
CA PRO A 997 -22.70 54.89 14.42
C PRO A 997 -23.07 55.49 15.78
N GLY A 998 -22.48 54.96 16.85
CA GLY A 998 -22.42 55.59 18.17
C GLY A 998 -21.12 56.39 18.38
N ALA A 999 -21.20 57.54 19.06
CA ALA A 999 -20.07 58.46 19.22
C ALA A 999 -19.06 58.03 20.31
N LYS A 1000 -17.79 58.38 20.12
CA LYS A 1000 -16.74 58.20 21.14
C LYS A 1000 -16.89 59.20 22.30
N LYS A 1001 -17.27 58.72 23.48
CA LYS A 1001 -16.79 59.17 24.81
C LYS A 1001 -16.91 57.96 25.77
N ALA A 1002 -15.83 57.37 26.29
CA ALA A 1002 -14.77 57.89 27.17
C ALA A 1002 -15.11 57.72 28.66
N ALA A 1003 -14.54 56.68 29.27
CA ALA A 1003 -14.41 56.45 30.71
C ALA A 1003 -13.31 55.38 30.92
N ALA A 1004 -12.53 55.36 31.99
CA ALA A 1004 -12.02 56.47 32.80
C ALA A 1004 -10.68 56.02 33.44
N PRO A 1005 -9.66 56.90 33.59
CA PRO A 1005 -8.35 56.51 34.12
C PRO A 1005 -8.20 56.77 35.62
N THR A 1006 -7.41 55.95 36.31
CA THR A 1006 -6.87 56.23 37.66
C THR A 1006 -5.67 55.33 37.97
N PRO A 1007 -4.72 55.75 38.83
CA PRO A 1007 -4.51 57.09 39.39
C PRO A 1007 -3.30 57.84 38.77
N VAL A 1008 -3.30 59.16 38.95
CA VAL A 1008 -2.14 60.04 38.72
C VAL A 1008 -1.77 60.69 40.04
N GLN A 1009 -0.47 60.84 40.30
CA GLN A 1009 0.11 61.80 41.26
C GLN A 1009 1.33 62.40 40.54
N ASP A 1010 1.30 63.66 40.10
CA ASP A 1010 1.31 64.92 40.87
C ASP A 1010 2.67 65.23 41.53
N GLY A 1011 3.19 66.44 41.29
CA GLY A 1011 4.25 67.03 42.10
C GLY A 1011 5.36 67.76 41.33
N VAL A 1012 5.59 69.02 41.68
CA VAL A 1012 6.74 69.82 41.25
C VAL A 1012 8.03 69.37 41.96
N LYS A 1013 9.12 69.22 41.21
CA LYS A 1013 10.53 69.45 41.61
C LYS A 1013 11.44 69.34 40.36
N VAL A 1014 12.41 70.21 40.04
CA VAL A 1014 13.35 71.03 40.83
C VAL A 1014 14.30 70.17 41.67
N ASN A 1015 15.60 70.04 41.43
CA ASN A 1015 16.56 70.58 40.44
C ASN A 1015 17.79 69.61 40.45
N LEU A 1016 18.81 69.64 39.59
CA LEU A 1016 19.21 70.56 38.49
C LEU A 1016 20.01 69.75 37.44
N SER A 1017 20.51 70.42 36.40
CA SER A 1017 21.45 69.88 35.41
C SER A 1017 22.82 69.55 36.00
N GLU A 1018 23.54 68.58 35.41
CA GLU A 1018 24.80 68.91 34.72
C GLU A 1018 25.33 67.81 33.76
N ALA A 1019 26.15 68.27 32.81
CA ALA A 1019 27.22 67.59 32.07
C ALA A 1019 27.05 66.17 31.44
N SER A 1020 27.21 66.18 30.11
CA SER A 1020 28.06 65.26 29.30
C SER A 1020 27.59 63.84 28.92
N THR A 1021 27.92 63.46 27.68
CA THR A 1021 27.65 62.16 26.98
C THR A 1021 26.16 61.86 26.75
N GLY A 1022 25.69 61.31 25.62
CA GLY A 1022 26.33 60.47 24.59
C GLY A 1022 25.84 59.03 24.76
N PHE A 1023 25.32 58.29 23.78
CA PHE A 1023 25.45 58.33 22.31
C PHE A 1023 24.14 57.86 21.61
N GLU A 1024 23.99 58.13 20.31
CA GLU A 1024 23.08 57.40 19.43
C GLU A 1024 23.84 56.31 18.64
N ILE A 1025 23.15 55.22 18.25
CA ILE A 1025 23.65 54.21 17.29
C ILE A 1025 22.54 53.92 16.27
N PRO A 1026 22.76 54.15 14.96
CA PRO A 1026 21.74 53.97 13.92
C PRO A 1026 21.65 52.53 13.41
N VAL A 1027 20.47 52.14 12.92
CA VAL A 1027 20.24 50.84 12.25
C VAL A 1027 20.58 50.96 10.76
N LYS A 1028 21.37 50.02 10.25
CA LYS A 1028 21.67 49.87 8.82
C LYS A 1028 20.55 49.10 8.10
N VAL A 1029 20.27 49.47 6.86
CA VAL A 1029 19.44 48.71 5.92
C VAL A 1029 20.15 48.62 4.57
N ASP A 1030 20.52 47.41 4.17
CA ASP A 1030 21.15 47.15 2.88
C ASP A 1030 20.07 46.78 1.85
N MET A 1031 19.73 47.72 0.96
CA MET A 1031 19.05 47.45 -0.31
C MET A 1031 19.86 48.09 -1.45
N PHE A 1032 20.15 47.31 -2.49
CA PHE A 1032 20.88 47.79 -3.67
C PHE A 1032 19.90 48.37 -4.70
N GLU A 1033 20.11 49.62 -5.11
CA GLU A 1033 19.41 50.21 -6.26
C GLU A 1033 20.07 49.84 -7.59
N SER A 1034 19.27 49.73 -8.65
CA SER A 1034 19.76 49.60 -10.03
C SER A 1034 19.73 50.98 -10.73
N PRO A 1035 20.80 51.39 -11.43
CA PRO A 1035 20.88 52.73 -12.02
C PRO A 1035 19.87 52.93 -13.17
N ARG A 1036 19.19 54.07 -13.17
CA ARG A 1036 18.27 54.45 -14.26
C ARG A 1036 19.02 55.03 -15.45
N ILE A 1037 18.56 54.66 -16.64
CA ILE A 1037 19.12 55.09 -17.92
C ILE A 1037 18.34 56.34 -18.40
N TYR A 1038 19.08 57.34 -18.91
CA TYR A 1038 18.63 58.66 -19.40
C TYR A 1038 18.21 59.72 -18.36
N GLY A 1039 18.74 60.94 -18.56
CA GLY A 1039 18.16 62.21 -18.08
C GLY A 1039 18.50 62.64 -16.65
N LYS A 1040 19.40 63.62 -16.50
CA LYS A 1040 19.63 64.35 -15.24
C LYS A 1040 18.91 65.71 -15.25
N GLU A 1041 17.61 65.74 -15.01
CA GLU A 1041 16.93 66.91 -14.43
C GLU A 1041 15.54 66.54 -13.88
N ALA A 1042 15.07 67.27 -12.86
CA ALA A 1042 13.89 66.89 -12.08
C ALA A 1042 12.69 67.80 -12.36
N VAL A 1043 11.64 67.25 -12.98
CA VAL A 1043 10.38 67.97 -13.20
C VAL A 1043 9.54 67.96 -11.92
N LYS A 1044 9.31 69.15 -11.34
CA LYS A 1044 8.29 69.37 -10.31
C LYS A 1044 6.94 69.70 -10.94
N THR A 1045 5.87 69.09 -10.44
CA THR A 1045 4.50 69.57 -10.60
C THR A 1045 3.71 69.34 -9.32
N GLU A 1046 3.10 70.40 -8.77
CA GLU A 1046 2.17 70.33 -7.65
C GLU A 1046 0.71 70.14 -8.13
N PRO A 1047 -0.25 69.76 -7.25
CA PRO A 1047 -1.51 69.14 -7.68
C PRO A 1047 -2.70 70.10 -7.82
N LYS A 1048 -3.61 69.84 -8.79
CA LYS A 1048 -5.07 69.74 -8.52
C LYS A 1048 -6.01 69.35 -9.69
N VAL A 1049 -7.13 68.73 -9.27
CA VAL A 1049 -8.47 68.48 -9.88
C VAL A 1049 -8.67 67.71 -11.22
N ASP A 1050 -9.69 66.84 -11.13
CA ASP A 1050 -10.75 66.43 -12.09
C ASP A 1050 -10.45 65.97 -13.52
N MET A 1051 -10.96 64.78 -13.86
CA MET A 1051 -12.06 64.67 -14.83
C MET A 1051 -12.84 63.33 -14.75
N PHE A 1052 -13.90 63.22 -15.55
CA PHE A 1052 -15.03 62.29 -15.38
C PHE A 1052 -14.89 60.90 -16.05
N THR A 1053 -15.79 60.00 -15.64
CA THR A 1053 -16.05 58.64 -16.15
C THR A 1053 -16.34 58.53 -17.65
N SER A 1054 -15.91 57.42 -18.26
CA SER A 1054 -16.41 56.91 -19.55
C SER A 1054 -17.33 55.67 -19.37
N LYS A 1055 -18.38 55.54 -20.18
CA LYS A 1055 -19.33 54.41 -20.16
C LYS A 1055 -18.75 53.10 -20.76
N PRO A 1056 -19.28 51.91 -20.38
CA PRO A 1056 -19.06 50.64 -21.09
C PRO A 1056 -19.72 50.61 -22.49
N ILE A 1057 -19.31 49.65 -23.32
CA ILE A 1057 -19.57 49.62 -24.78
C ILE A 1057 -20.90 48.96 -25.20
N TYR A 1058 -21.65 48.32 -24.30
CA TYR A 1058 -22.88 47.61 -24.62
C TYR A 1058 -24.08 48.05 -23.76
N ASP A 1059 -24.55 49.27 -24.00
CA ASP A 1059 -25.95 49.64 -23.75
C ASP A 1059 -26.78 49.28 -25.00
N ASN A 1060 -27.50 48.16 -24.93
CA ASN A 1060 -28.81 47.94 -25.57
C ASN A 1060 -29.44 46.65 -24.98
#